data_AF-A0A2K0SXT6-F1
#
_entry.id   AF-A0A2K0SXT6-F1
#
_cell.length_a   1.000
_cell.length_b   1.000
_cell.length_c   1.000
_cell.angle_alpha   90.00
_cell.angle_beta   90.00
_cell.angle_gamma   90.00
#
_symmetry.space_group_name_H-M   'P 1'
#
loop_
_entity.id
_entity.type
_entity.pdbx_description
1 polymer ?
#
loop_
_entity_poly.entity_id
_entity_poly.type
_entity_poly.pdbx_seq_one_letter_code
_entity_poly.pdbx_strand_id
1 'polypeptide(L)'
;MTDFDETKDRDPYTFIPADEFFNHFDNDLFDSCIRQPERASFDEADQPKIQINGEARNVFQKGKIFRLHEQLEGEPDEESLLLIEFIRPQVWRIRFNPVNASRCSFKDENSRAIACPSMSELITKLDDFEGLDWRVELISNVPSYYILQSVKAGAEKPEVQLWIQKSPFQITAIRPVKNSRIVEKFAMPSTIDEALRPQVDLQPIQGVEKAVIWKTKPKPLKYISRGSAAILSVEAPATAHYMGFGEQGGRNLFKSNTYMNYFNFDNMKYQNVYGNGPLDEREPLYHTEPFWMEVASHIGFQSVLATMIDNYSHTCLDVRKTDQRTIRIATRFNEFNCMIVAADRVSELLNVYTSIVGKPSLKPRYVLGYHQGCYGYDTKEAVLQCAQKYRDAQFPLDAIHIDVDIQREHKTFTIDDRPGHFPQPKEMFDTLRQQGVKCCTNITPHINSAKDPEYTTLNELLENNYYVEDRRDLARSDLRPWQDRYHYWDYGRRVVTNPSETRPDYRIPDETDLSVTYNAGKPFRGGVYYGWGNGAPGYYPNLNNHEVREWWGKQFKYLFECGVEFIWQDMTSPCIAPEYGDMKSFPFRLLLDSDTRLNESYEEVAVKRKAIEIWALYSYNLYEATFNGLQNLHLSGTLAENNTSLTKTNQELTAGNELAWRKGRRNFIIGRGSYIGSHKFAGLWTGDNASTWDFLSTSVVQVLGLGLSGNAISGQDVGGFEFIEPDHNWANPELLIRWYGAYSLLPWFRNHYTKYRTFLDGPHEGEMRKDGKQFQEPYAYDQHYRDNMHHFHDPREAFLFRAVLPVCRYYVRLRYSLMQLLYDAMFENAITGMPVARSMIITDDQDATLFFENKWFTNDQYLVGNDILVAPPLRAEAFFDRHEVYLPYPDEWFPINLYPDEPLGTALNPAIGGGSRIFCKCNISLEDDHIPRITPMYIREGAIIPKIETRMSTPDWYPNGYPGAESQMKAPEANPITFHVYPGKDNTYTMYIDDGISTDSEPLSKIPNLTNDLKPDADKYCEVRIKQVTMINTEEKCTRVLTIEAIQNGYEKYKQIVGGEYKVVFWHKESAYSNDIVVGGSLGPISVQHLERIRATVVKFATDVVHVKGGITITLIYDN
;
A
#
# COMPACT_ATOMS: atom_id res chain seq x y z
N MET A 1 18.95 -12.35 -35.13
CA MET A 1 19.75 -11.98 -33.96
C MET A 1 21.21 -11.93 -34.38
N THR A 2 21.93 -10.91 -33.93
CA THR A 2 23.39 -10.83 -34.02
C THR A 2 24.02 -11.72 -32.94
N ASP A 3 25.31 -12.05 -33.07
CA ASP A 3 26.07 -12.81 -32.05
C ASP A 3 26.02 -12.16 -30.65
N PHE A 4 25.90 -10.82 -30.61
CA PHE A 4 25.75 -10.05 -29.36
C PHE A 4 24.37 -10.24 -28.70
N ASP A 5 23.31 -10.34 -29.51
CA ASP A 5 21.96 -10.58 -29.00
C ASP A 5 21.88 -12.00 -28.41
N GLU A 6 22.46 -12.99 -29.09
CA GLU A 6 22.55 -14.36 -28.56
C GLU A 6 23.40 -14.43 -27.29
N THR A 7 24.45 -13.62 -27.19
CA THR A 7 25.30 -13.54 -25.98
C THR A 7 24.51 -13.01 -24.79
N LYS A 8 23.73 -11.94 -24.99
CA LYS A 8 22.90 -11.34 -23.93
C LYS A 8 21.73 -12.24 -23.53
N ASP A 9 21.17 -13.00 -24.46
CA ASP A 9 20.15 -14.02 -24.17
C ASP A 9 20.64 -15.14 -23.24
N ARG A 10 21.95 -15.43 -23.26
CA ARG A 10 22.59 -16.42 -22.38
C ARG A 10 23.11 -15.82 -21.08
N ASP A 11 22.93 -14.53 -20.85
CA ASP A 11 23.41 -13.87 -19.63
C ASP A 11 22.56 -14.31 -18.41
N PRO A 12 23.17 -14.91 -17.37
CA PRO A 12 22.44 -15.34 -16.18
C PRO A 12 21.87 -14.19 -15.34
N TYR A 13 22.36 -12.95 -15.55
CA TYR A 13 21.89 -11.74 -14.84
C TYR A 13 20.84 -11.00 -15.66
N THR A 14 19.76 -11.69 -16.02
CA THR A 14 18.63 -11.14 -16.79
C THR A 14 17.30 -11.41 -16.09
N PHE A 15 16.27 -10.59 -16.35
CA PHE A 15 14.89 -10.92 -15.96
C PHE A 15 14.39 -12.13 -16.76
N ILE A 16 13.75 -13.09 -16.08
CA ILE A 16 13.19 -14.32 -16.66
C ILE A 16 11.79 -14.50 -16.07
N PRO A 17 10.71 -14.50 -16.87
CA PRO A 17 9.36 -14.76 -16.39
C PRO A 17 9.25 -16.02 -15.54
N ALA A 18 8.41 -16.02 -14.51
CA ALA A 18 8.31 -17.10 -13.53
C ALA A 18 8.02 -18.47 -14.16
N ASP A 19 7.15 -18.54 -15.15
CA ASP A 19 6.86 -19.75 -15.92
C ASP A 19 8.07 -20.29 -16.66
N GLU A 20 8.84 -19.40 -17.30
CA GLU A 20 10.10 -19.77 -17.95
C GLU A 20 11.15 -20.22 -16.92
N PHE A 21 11.29 -19.50 -15.80
CA PHE A 21 12.23 -19.84 -14.72
C PHE A 21 11.97 -21.24 -14.15
N PHE A 22 10.73 -21.56 -13.77
CA PHE A 22 10.39 -22.89 -13.25
C PHE A 22 10.58 -23.97 -14.31
N ASN A 23 10.23 -23.70 -15.56
CA ASN A 23 10.45 -24.63 -16.66
C ASN A 23 11.94 -24.90 -16.91
N HIS A 24 12.80 -23.87 -16.83
CA HIS A 24 14.25 -24.05 -16.93
C HIS A 24 14.81 -24.88 -15.78
N PHE A 25 14.29 -24.67 -14.57
CA PHE A 25 14.71 -25.41 -13.39
C PHE A 25 14.26 -26.88 -13.43
N ASP A 26 13.05 -27.16 -13.90
CA ASP A 26 12.50 -28.52 -13.95
C ASP A 26 13.09 -29.38 -15.08
N ASN A 27 13.61 -28.76 -16.15
CA ASN A 27 14.22 -29.45 -17.29
C ASN A 27 15.76 -29.40 -17.26
N ASP A 28 16.37 -29.06 -16.13
CA ASP A 28 17.82 -28.96 -15.93
C ASP A 28 18.54 -28.12 -16.99
N LEU A 29 17.89 -27.06 -17.49
CA LEU A 29 18.44 -26.17 -18.53
C LEU A 29 19.48 -25.18 -17.97
N PHE A 30 19.70 -25.17 -16.66
CA PHE A 30 20.78 -24.46 -15.98
C PHE A 30 21.97 -25.41 -15.76
N ASP A 31 22.76 -25.68 -16.81
CA ASP A 31 24.09 -26.33 -16.81
C ASP A 31 24.47 -27.08 -15.51
N SER A 32 23.93 -28.31 -15.32
CA SER A 32 24.27 -29.39 -14.37
C SER A 32 24.60 -29.08 -12.88
N CYS A 33 24.31 -27.90 -12.34
CA CYS A 33 24.67 -27.51 -10.96
C CYS A 33 23.49 -27.49 -9.96
N ILE A 34 22.36 -28.12 -10.28
CA ILE A 34 21.18 -28.16 -9.40
C ILE A 34 21.40 -29.16 -8.26
N ARG A 35 21.12 -28.72 -7.04
CA ARG A 35 21.22 -29.52 -5.82
C ARG A 35 19.92 -29.56 -5.05
N GLN A 36 19.74 -30.65 -4.32
CA GLN A 36 18.54 -30.93 -3.55
C GLN A 36 18.91 -31.72 -2.29
N PRO A 37 18.97 -31.07 -1.11
CA PRO A 37 19.40 -31.75 0.10
C PRO A 37 18.48 -32.90 0.52
N GLU A 38 19.08 -34.01 0.93
CA GLU A 38 18.34 -35.21 1.31
C GLU A 38 18.10 -35.33 2.82
N ARG A 39 19.06 -34.87 3.63
CA ARG A 39 19.06 -35.04 5.09
C ARG A 39 19.50 -33.76 5.80
N ALA A 40 19.07 -33.61 7.04
CA ALA A 40 19.45 -32.49 7.90
C ALA A 40 20.06 -33.00 9.23
N SER A 41 21.08 -32.30 9.72
CA SER A 41 21.69 -32.52 11.02
C SER A 41 21.79 -31.22 11.81
N PHE A 42 21.94 -31.36 13.12
CA PHE A 42 22.18 -30.25 14.03
C PHE A 42 23.53 -30.44 14.71
N ASP A 43 24.39 -29.42 14.67
CA ASP A 43 25.66 -29.36 15.38
C ASP A 43 25.77 -28.04 16.15
N GLU A 44 26.21 -28.13 17.41
CA GLU A 44 26.45 -26.97 18.26
C GLU A 44 27.62 -26.11 17.75
N ALA A 45 28.56 -26.73 17.02
CA ALA A 45 29.67 -26.03 16.37
C ALA A 45 29.20 -25.09 15.25
N ASP A 46 28.03 -25.34 14.66
CA ASP A 46 27.47 -24.49 13.60
C ASP A 46 26.80 -23.23 14.16
N GLN A 47 26.62 -23.10 15.47
CA GLN A 47 25.96 -21.94 16.08
C GLN A 47 26.99 -20.82 16.35
N PRO A 48 26.89 -19.64 15.70
CA PRO A 48 27.82 -18.54 15.92
C PRO A 48 27.62 -17.92 17.31
N LYS A 49 28.75 -17.58 17.97
CA LYS A 49 28.79 -16.97 19.30
C LYS A 49 29.55 -15.64 19.26
N ILE A 50 29.05 -14.65 19.99
CA ILE A 50 29.67 -13.35 20.22
C ILE A 50 29.99 -13.17 21.70
N GLN A 51 31.03 -12.40 22.01
CA GLN A 51 31.41 -12.08 23.38
C GLN A 51 30.72 -10.79 23.82
N ILE A 52 29.89 -10.84 24.85
CA ILE A 52 29.26 -9.66 25.47
C ILE A 52 29.63 -9.67 26.95
N ASN A 53 30.31 -8.63 27.44
CA ASN A 53 30.77 -8.52 28.83
C ASN A 53 31.59 -9.73 29.33
N GLY A 54 32.34 -10.39 28.45
CA GLY A 54 33.15 -11.57 28.77
C GLY A 54 32.39 -12.91 28.75
N GLU A 55 31.09 -12.90 28.43
CA GLU A 55 30.30 -14.12 28.24
C GLU A 55 30.05 -14.40 26.75
N ALA A 56 30.25 -15.67 26.34
CA ALA A 56 29.91 -16.14 25.00
C ALA A 56 28.39 -16.33 24.87
N ARG A 57 27.73 -15.54 24.02
CA ARG A 57 26.30 -15.63 23.73
C ARG A 57 26.06 -15.98 22.27
N ASN A 58 25.00 -16.75 21.99
CA ASN A 58 24.62 -17.06 20.61
C ASN A 58 24.17 -15.77 19.91
N VAL A 59 24.59 -15.58 18.65
CA VAL A 59 24.14 -14.46 17.82
C VAL A 59 22.62 -14.55 17.64
N PHE A 60 22.13 -15.71 17.21
CA PHE A 60 20.70 -15.98 17.00
C PHE A 60 20.09 -16.62 18.24
N GLN A 61 19.74 -15.82 19.24
CA GLN A 61 19.21 -16.33 20.52
C GLN A 61 17.93 -17.17 20.34
N LYS A 62 17.08 -16.79 19.39
CA LYS A 62 15.80 -17.46 19.07
C LYS A 62 15.89 -18.34 17.82
N GLY A 63 17.09 -18.59 17.29
CA GLY A 63 17.33 -19.37 16.08
C GLY A 63 18.25 -20.57 16.27
N LYS A 64 18.25 -21.46 15.27
CA LYS A 64 19.15 -22.61 15.14
C LYS A 64 19.57 -22.79 13.69
N ILE A 65 20.87 -23.00 13.48
CA ILE A 65 21.43 -23.37 12.19
C ILE A 65 21.45 -24.90 12.08
N PHE A 66 20.93 -25.40 10.96
CA PHE A 66 20.95 -26.81 10.58
C PHE A 66 21.87 -26.99 9.38
N ARG A 67 22.60 -28.10 9.38
CA ARG A 67 23.43 -28.53 8.26
C ARG A 67 22.63 -29.46 7.36
N LEU A 68 22.55 -29.12 6.10
CA LEU A 68 21.88 -29.89 5.06
C LEU A 68 22.93 -30.68 4.29
N HIS A 69 22.67 -31.96 4.04
CA HIS A 69 23.59 -32.83 3.31
C HIS A 69 23.00 -33.22 1.97
N GLU A 70 23.86 -33.18 0.96
CA GLU A 70 23.53 -33.44 -0.44
C GLU A 70 24.39 -34.58 -0.95
N GLN A 71 23.78 -35.51 -1.67
CA GLN A 71 24.50 -36.60 -2.32
C GLN A 71 24.18 -36.55 -3.82
N LEU A 72 25.19 -36.23 -4.63
CA LEU A 72 25.15 -36.38 -6.09
C LEU A 72 25.82 -37.71 -6.44
N GLU A 73 25.23 -38.47 -7.36
CA GLU A 73 25.73 -39.80 -7.73
C GLU A 73 27.16 -39.69 -8.32
N GLY A 74 28.17 -40.16 -7.57
CA GLY A 74 29.57 -40.13 -7.98
C GLY A 74 30.41 -38.95 -7.48
N GLU A 75 29.83 -38.00 -6.72
CA GLU A 75 30.51 -36.84 -6.14
C GLU A 75 30.58 -36.95 -4.59
N PRO A 76 31.54 -36.29 -3.91
CA PRO A 76 31.58 -36.25 -2.45
C PRO A 76 30.34 -35.52 -1.88
N ASP A 77 29.92 -35.93 -0.68
CA ASP A 77 28.84 -35.25 0.06
C ASP A 77 29.21 -33.76 0.24
N GLU A 78 28.37 -32.87 -0.25
CA GLU A 78 28.48 -31.44 -0.02
C GLU A 78 27.44 -30.98 1.01
N GLU A 79 27.81 -29.93 1.74
CA GLU A 79 27.06 -29.46 2.91
C GLU A 79 26.71 -27.98 2.76
N SER A 80 25.46 -27.66 3.04
CA SER A 80 24.94 -26.29 3.06
C SER A 80 24.29 -26.00 4.42
N LEU A 81 24.09 -24.72 4.76
CA LEU A 81 23.53 -24.31 6.05
C LEU A 81 22.16 -23.64 5.88
N LEU A 82 21.27 -23.93 6.82
CA LEU A 82 19.92 -23.39 6.88
C LEU A 82 19.66 -22.81 8.27
N LEU A 83 19.32 -21.52 8.36
CA LEU A 83 18.91 -20.91 9.62
C LEU A 83 17.37 -20.95 9.72
N ILE A 84 16.88 -21.48 10.84
CA ILE A 84 15.47 -21.36 11.25
C ILE A 84 15.42 -20.54 12.53
N GLU A 85 14.65 -19.46 12.54
CA GLU A 85 14.60 -18.52 13.67
C GLU A 85 13.18 -18.06 13.95
N PHE A 86 12.78 -18.12 15.23
CA PHE A 86 11.54 -17.48 15.66
C PHE A 86 11.77 -15.99 15.89
N ILE A 87 10.85 -15.17 15.38
CA ILE A 87 10.83 -13.72 15.56
C ILE A 87 9.83 -13.37 16.67
N ARG A 88 8.69 -14.03 16.66
CA ARG A 88 7.64 -13.96 17.71
C ARG A 88 7.15 -15.38 17.98
N PRO A 89 6.37 -15.65 19.05
CA PRO A 89 5.93 -17.01 19.34
C PRO A 89 5.22 -17.73 18.18
N GLN A 90 4.54 -17.00 17.30
CA GLN A 90 3.82 -17.53 16.14
C GLN A 90 4.42 -17.10 14.78
N VAL A 91 5.64 -16.54 14.79
CA VAL A 91 6.32 -16.05 13.58
C VAL A 91 7.72 -16.64 13.51
N TRP A 92 8.04 -17.28 12.39
CA TRP A 92 9.38 -17.81 12.15
C TRP A 92 9.89 -17.46 10.76
N ARG A 93 11.21 -17.43 10.60
CA ARG A 93 11.88 -17.24 9.32
C ARG A 93 12.80 -18.42 8.97
N ILE A 94 12.92 -18.68 7.69
CA ILE A 94 13.82 -19.65 7.07
C ILE A 94 14.77 -18.90 6.16
N ARG A 95 16.07 -19.06 6.42
CA ARG A 95 17.15 -18.38 5.71
C ARG A 95 18.12 -19.40 5.10
N PHE A 96 18.33 -19.29 3.80
CA PHE A 96 19.20 -20.17 3.02
C PHE A 96 19.97 -19.38 1.97
N ASN A 97 21.26 -19.62 1.85
CA ASN A 97 22.09 -18.97 0.83
C ASN A 97 22.84 -20.02 -0.01
N PRO A 98 22.52 -20.15 -1.31
CA PRO A 98 23.15 -21.11 -2.23
C PRO A 98 24.68 -21.03 -2.30
N VAL A 99 25.27 -19.87 -2.04
CA VAL A 99 26.71 -19.59 -2.25
C VAL A 99 27.50 -19.54 -0.93
N ASN A 100 26.82 -19.47 0.21
CA ASN A 100 27.46 -19.32 1.51
C ASN A 100 27.29 -20.56 2.38
N ALA A 101 28.38 -21.30 2.60
CA ALA A 101 28.41 -22.50 3.44
C ALA A 101 28.95 -22.26 4.87
N SER A 102 29.18 -21.00 5.27
CA SER A 102 29.77 -20.67 6.57
C SER A 102 28.72 -20.16 7.56
N ARG A 103 28.80 -20.60 8.82
CA ARG A 103 27.94 -20.10 9.92
C ARG A 103 28.03 -18.58 10.11
N CYS A 104 29.15 -17.96 9.73
CA CYS A 104 29.35 -16.51 9.82
C CYS A 104 28.68 -15.73 8.68
N SER A 105 28.07 -16.41 7.70
CA SER A 105 27.37 -15.76 6.60
C SER A 105 25.97 -15.29 6.97
N PHE A 106 25.34 -15.92 7.97
CA PHE A 106 24.13 -15.41 8.58
C PHE A 106 24.46 -14.22 9.46
N LYS A 107 23.78 -13.12 9.19
CA LYS A 107 23.92 -11.81 9.83
C LYS A 107 22.68 -11.47 10.65
N ASP A 108 22.83 -10.76 11.77
CA ASP A 108 21.67 -10.29 12.57
C ASP A 108 21.02 -9.05 11.93
N GLU A 109 21.74 -8.37 11.05
CA GLU A 109 21.31 -7.21 10.30
C GLU A 109 20.13 -7.56 9.38
N ASN A 110 19.10 -6.71 9.42
CA ASN A 110 17.96 -6.81 8.54
C ASN A 110 18.13 -6.00 7.25
N SER A 111 17.36 -6.36 6.23
CA SER A 111 17.09 -5.46 5.11
C SER A 111 16.28 -4.24 5.60
N ARG A 112 16.25 -3.14 4.81
CA ARG A 112 15.41 -1.97 5.11
C ARG A 112 13.90 -2.23 5.16
N ALA A 113 13.42 -3.33 4.59
CA ALA A 113 12.01 -3.70 4.62
C ALA A 113 11.54 -3.96 6.06
N ILE A 114 12.44 -4.43 6.92
CA ILE A 114 12.17 -4.66 8.33
C ILE A 114 12.40 -3.36 9.12
N ALA A 115 11.54 -3.11 10.12
CA ALA A 115 11.49 -1.83 10.81
C ALA A 115 12.73 -1.49 11.65
N CYS A 116 13.47 -2.48 12.17
CA CYS A 116 14.71 -2.27 12.93
C CYS A 116 15.95 -2.70 12.15
N PRO A 117 17.11 -2.05 12.38
CA PRO A 117 18.39 -2.41 11.75
C PRO A 117 18.86 -3.84 12.00
N SER A 118 18.49 -4.45 13.13
CA SER A 118 18.83 -5.83 13.50
C SER A 118 17.60 -6.61 13.98
N MET A 119 17.59 -7.93 13.75
CA MET A 119 16.48 -8.79 14.15
C MET A 119 16.40 -8.91 15.68
N SER A 120 17.54 -9.06 16.35
CA SER A 120 17.58 -9.12 17.82
C SER A 120 17.01 -7.86 18.48
N GLU A 121 17.30 -6.67 17.92
CA GLU A 121 16.72 -5.41 18.38
C GLU A 121 15.19 -5.37 18.15
N LEU A 122 14.73 -5.80 16.98
CA LEU A 122 13.29 -5.87 16.69
C LEU A 122 12.54 -6.76 17.70
N ILE A 123 13.04 -7.97 17.93
CA ILE A 123 12.42 -8.93 18.85
C ILE A 123 12.33 -8.31 20.25
N THR A 124 13.43 -7.75 20.74
CA THR A 124 13.49 -7.14 22.08
C THR A 124 12.49 -6.00 22.23
N LYS A 125 12.46 -5.06 21.27
CA LYS A 125 11.55 -3.91 21.31
C LYS A 125 10.08 -4.31 21.24
N LEU A 126 9.74 -5.29 20.41
CA LEU A 126 8.37 -5.79 20.30
C LEU A 126 7.94 -6.56 21.55
N ASP A 127 8.81 -7.41 22.08
CA ASP A 127 8.55 -8.15 23.30
C ASP A 127 8.37 -7.22 24.51
N ASP A 128 9.22 -6.19 24.64
CA ASP A 128 9.12 -5.17 25.69
C ASP A 128 7.81 -4.37 25.57
N PHE A 129 7.45 -3.96 24.35
CA PHE A 129 6.22 -3.19 24.10
C PHE A 129 4.96 -4.00 24.44
N GLU A 130 4.94 -5.28 24.10
CA GLU A 130 3.79 -6.17 24.34
C GLU A 130 3.84 -6.87 25.71
N GLY A 131 4.91 -6.67 26.49
CA GLY A 131 5.13 -7.34 27.78
C GLY A 131 5.23 -8.86 27.65
N LEU A 132 5.86 -9.35 26.58
CA LEU A 132 5.94 -10.77 26.24
C LEU A 132 7.23 -11.40 26.73
N ASP A 133 7.10 -12.41 27.59
CA ASP A 133 8.20 -13.29 27.97
C ASP A 133 8.01 -14.67 27.31
N TRP A 134 9.00 -15.08 26.51
CA TRP A 134 8.97 -16.36 25.79
C TRP A 134 10.37 -16.83 25.42
N ARG A 135 10.51 -18.14 25.17
CA ARG A 135 11.77 -18.79 24.81
C ARG A 135 11.60 -19.77 23.65
N VAL A 136 12.72 -20.16 23.07
CA VAL A 136 12.80 -21.21 22.05
C VAL A 136 13.56 -22.40 22.62
N GLU A 137 12.98 -23.58 22.48
CA GLU A 137 13.57 -24.84 22.94
C GLU A 137 13.85 -25.77 21.75
N LEU A 138 14.99 -26.46 21.78
CA LEU A 138 15.34 -27.49 20.80
C LEU A 138 15.28 -28.87 21.48
N ILE A 139 14.43 -29.75 20.96
CA ILE A 139 14.33 -31.15 21.35
C ILE A 139 15.02 -32.00 20.27
N SER A 140 16.15 -32.62 20.61
CA SER A 140 17.01 -33.36 19.67
C SER A 140 17.09 -34.87 19.93
N ASN A 141 16.54 -35.35 21.05
CA ASN A 141 16.54 -36.75 21.46
C ASN A 141 15.48 -37.62 20.74
N VAL A 142 14.66 -37.02 19.87
CA VAL A 142 13.71 -37.77 19.02
C VAL A 142 14.47 -38.41 17.86
N PRO A 143 14.33 -39.73 17.59
CA PRO A 143 15.14 -40.42 16.59
C PRO A 143 15.06 -39.79 15.19
N SER A 144 13.86 -39.48 14.71
CA SER A 144 13.61 -39.04 13.32
C SER A 144 13.51 -37.52 13.14
N TYR A 145 13.47 -36.75 14.23
CA TYR A 145 13.17 -35.32 14.18
C TYR A 145 14.11 -34.49 15.07
N TYR A 146 14.32 -33.24 14.68
CA TYR A 146 14.63 -32.15 15.60
C TYR A 146 13.36 -31.30 15.74
N ILE A 147 12.95 -30.97 16.96
CA ILE A 147 11.76 -30.15 17.20
C ILE A 147 12.20 -28.82 17.80
N LEU A 148 11.99 -27.73 17.08
CA LEU A 148 12.21 -26.37 17.55
C LEU A 148 10.87 -25.78 17.95
N GLN A 149 10.70 -25.34 19.20
CA GLN A 149 9.40 -24.88 19.69
C GLN A 149 9.47 -23.54 20.41
N SER A 150 8.47 -22.69 20.20
CA SER A 150 8.27 -21.44 20.93
C SER A 150 7.37 -21.68 22.15
N VAL A 151 7.79 -21.19 23.32
CA VAL A 151 7.08 -21.39 24.59
C VAL A 151 7.01 -20.08 25.36
N LYS A 152 5.79 -19.59 25.62
CA LYS A 152 5.56 -18.42 26.49
C LYS A 152 5.86 -18.77 27.96
N ALA A 153 6.33 -17.80 28.73
CA ALA A 153 6.55 -17.98 30.17
C ALA A 153 5.22 -18.31 30.88
N GLY A 154 5.26 -19.27 31.79
CA GLY A 154 4.07 -19.75 32.51
C GLY A 154 3.09 -20.61 31.69
N ALA A 155 3.32 -20.81 30.39
CA ALA A 155 2.51 -21.72 29.58
C ALA A 155 3.00 -23.17 29.74
N GLU A 156 2.06 -24.12 29.88
CA GLU A 156 2.37 -25.56 29.93
C GLU A 156 2.71 -26.16 28.55
N LYS A 157 2.37 -25.45 27.44
CA LYS A 157 2.44 -25.99 26.08
C LYS A 157 3.02 -24.96 25.08
N PRO A 158 3.67 -25.43 23.99
CA PRO A 158 4.23 -24.55 22.96
C PRO A 158 3.16 -23.86 22.11
N GLU A 159 3.48 -22.65 21.64
CA GLU A 159 2.65 -21.87 20.71
C GLU A 159 2.79 -22.39 19.27
N VAL A 160 4.03 -22.65 18.83
CA VAL A 160 4.31 -23.31 17.54
C VAL A 160 5.46 -24.30 17.75
N GLN A 161 5.35 -25.47 17.13
CA GLN A 161 6.43 -26.45 17.00
C GLN A 161 6.81 -26.61 15.54
N LEU A 162 8.10 -26.47 15.22
CA LEU A 162 8.68 -26.79 13.92
C LEU A 162 9.37 -28.14 14.02
N TRP A 163 8.85 -29.14 13.33
CA TRP A 163 9.36 -30.49 13.27
C TRP A 163 10.23 -30.63 12.03
N ILE A 164 11.54 -30.67 12.23
CA ILE A 164 12.55 -30.86 11.18
C ILE A 164 12.87 -32.34 11.09
N GLN A 165 12.37 -33.01 10.06
CA GLN A 165 12.65 -34.42 9.79
C GLN A 165 14.12 -34.58 9.34
N LYS A 166 14.82 -35.55 9.94
CA LYS A 166 16.25 -35.78 9.66
C LYS A 166 16.49 -36.36 8.27
N SER A 167 15.65 -37.30 7.83
CA SER A 167 15.70 -37.90 6.49
C SER A 167 14.33 -38.54 6.12
N PRO A 168 13.79 -38.29 4.92
CA PRO A 168 14.17 -37.17 4.06
C PRO A 168 13.96 -35.83 4.77
N PHE A 169 14.77 -34.82 4.46
CA PHE A 169 14.63 -33.49 5.01
C PHE A 169 13.25 -32.91 4.66
N GLN A 170 12.51 -32.49 5.68
CA GLN A 170 11.18 -31.90 5.58
C GLN A 170 10.92 -31.07 6.85
N ILE A 171 10.17 -29.97 6.74
CA ILE A 171 9.76 -29.16 7.89
C ILE A 171 8.23 -29.16 7.99
N THR A 172 7.72 -29.45 9.19
CA THR A 172 6.28 -29.42 9.50
C THR A 172 6.04 -28.49 10.69
N ALA A 173 5.20 -27.47 10.52
CA ALA A 173 4.77 -26.58 11.59
C ALA A 173 3.45 -27.06 12.19
N ILE A 174 3.41 -27.17 13.51
CA ILE A 174 2.25 -27.62 14.28
C ILE A 174 1.90 -26.55 15.31
N ARG A 175 0.62 -26.21 15.45
CA ARG A 175 0.14 -25.33 16.52
C ARG A 175 -1.23 -25.75 17.06
N PRO A 176 -1.61 -25.34 18.28
CA PRO A 176 -2.99 -25.39 18.71
C PRO A 176 -3.86 -24.44 17.87
N VAL A 177 -5.02 -24.92 17.42
CA VAL A 177 -6.04 -24.16 16.70
C VAL A 177 -7.38 -24.29 17.42
N LYS A 178 -8.16 -23.20 17.44
CA LYS A 178 -9.46 -23.14 18.10
C LYS A 178 -10.56 -23.47 17.09
N ASN A 179 -11.62 -24.13 17.54
CA ASN A 179 -12.82 -24.31 16.72
C ASN A 179 -13.42 -22.95 16.37
N SER A 180 -13.75 -22.73 15.10
CA SER A 180 -14.61 -21.62 14.70
C SER A 180 -16.04 -21.93 15.15
N ARG A 181 -16.80 -20.93 15.60
CA ARG A 181 -18.20 -21.11 16.04
C ARG A 181 -19.18 -21.40 14.88
N ILE A 182 -18.68 -21.82 13.72
CA ILE A 182 -19.47 -21.95 12.49
C ILE A 182 -20.40 -23.16 12.60
N VAL A 183 -21.70 -22.88 12.66
CA VAL A 183 -22.78 -23.85 12.46
C VAL A 183 -23.03 -23.93 10.95
N GLU A 184 -22.39 -24.87 10.25
CA GLU A 184 -23.03 -25.73 9.23
C GLU A 184 -22.09 -26.80 8.63
N LYS A 185 -22.73 -27.85 8.08
CA LYS A 185 -22.20 -29.18 7.73
C LYS A 185 -21.21 -29.15 6.56
N PHE A 186 -19.94 -28.89 6.82
CA PHE A 186 -18.87 -29.37 5.93
C PHE A 186 -18.26 -30.65 6.51
N ALA A 187 -18.01 -31.64 5.64
CA ALA A 187 -17.30 -32.84 6.03
C ALA A 187 -15.86 -32.47 6.43
N MET A 188 -15.50 -32.78 7.68
CA MET A 188 -14.16 -32.52 8.22
C MET A 188 -13.09 -33.19 7.35
N PRO A 189 -12.12 -32.47 6.79
CA PRO A 189 -10.93 -33.08 6.21
C PRO A 189 -10.12 -33.77 7.31
N SER A 190 -9.42 -34.85 6.94
CA SER A 190 -8.60 -35.64 7.86
C SER A 190 -7.53 -34.79 8.55
N THR A 191 -7.79 -34.41 9.80
CA THR A 191 -6.84 -33.75 10.69
C THR A 191 -5.87 -34.79 11.22
N ILE A 192 -4.62 -34.70 10.78
CA ILE A 192 -3.44 -35.47 11.19
C ILE A 192 -3.25 -36.78 10.39
N ASP A 193 -2.04 -36.95 9.85
CA ASP A 193 -1.52 -38.23 9.34
C ASP A 193 -1.49 -39.25 10.49
N GLU A 194 -2.20 -40.38 10.36
CA GLU A 194 -2.31 -41.39 11.43
C GLU A 194 -0.93 -41.87 11.93
N ALA A 195 0.12 -41.76 11.11
CA ALA A 195 1.49 -42.10 11.48
C ALA A 195 2.12 -41.17 12.54
N LEU A 196 1.67 -39.91 12.65
CA LEU A 196 2.22 -38.92 13.60
C LEU A 196 1.54 -38.95 14.98
N ARG A 197 0.33 -39.52 15.06
CA ARG A 197 -0.52 -39.55 16.27
C ARG A 197 0.15 -40.14 17.52
N PRO A 198 0.97 -41.21 17.45
CA PRO A 198 1.60 -41.80 18.63
C PRO A 198 2.80 -41.00 19.19
N GLN A 199 3.34 -40.04 18.43
CA GLN A 199 4.58 -39.32 18.78
C GLN A 199 4.31 -37.92 19.34
N VAL A 200 3.07 -37.43 19.24
CA VAL A 200 2.65 -36.15 19.79
C VAL A 200 1.89 -36.44 21.09
N ASP A 201 2.43 -36.05 22.24
CA ASP A 201 1.67 -36.13 23.50
C ASP A 201 0.48 -35.15 23.41
N LEU A 202 -0.70 -35.72 23.19
CA LEU A 202 -1.96 -35.00 22.94
C LEU A 202 -2.97 -35.38 24.03
N GLN A 203 -2.91 -34.70 25.18
CA GLN A 203 -4.08 -34.60 26.03
C GLN A 203 -5.08 -33.64 25.37
N PRO A 204 -6.28 -34.09 24.97
CA PRO A 204 -7.27 -33.24 24.33
C PRO A 204 -7.73 -32.14 25.29
N ILE A 205 -7.72 -30.89 24.82
CA ILE A 205 -8.38 -29.76 25.48
C ILE A 205 -9.70 -29.55 24.74
N GLN A 206 -10.81 -29.47 25.47
CA GLN A 206 -12.12 -29.26 24.86
C GLN A 206 -12.13 -27.95 24.04
N GLY A 207 -12.33 -28.05 22.72
CA GLY A 207 -12.40 -26.90 21.80
C GLY A 207 -11.07 -26.43 21.20
N VAL A 208 -9.94 -27.09 21.48
CA VAL A 208 -8.62 -26.80 20.90
C VAL A 208 -7.97 -28.08 20.37
N GLU A 209 -7.62 -28.11 19.09
CA GLU A 209 -6.93 -29.24 18.45
C GLU A 209 -5.51 -28.84 18.04
N LYS A 210 -4.54 -29.78 18.05
CA LYS A 210 -3.23 -29.51 17.42
C LYS A 210 -3.32 -29.83 15.93
N ALA A 211 -3.03 -28.85 15.08
CA ALA A 211 -3.09 -28.99 13.63
C ALA A 211 -1.72 -28.76 12.99
N VAL A 212 -1.44 -29.50 11.91
CA VAL A 212 -0.36 -29.18 10.98
C VAL A 212 -0.80 -27.98 10.17
N ILE A 213 -0.25 -26.81 10.46
CA ILE A 213 -0.65 -25.56 9.80
C ILE A 213 0.16 -25.29 8.55
N TRP A 214 1.42 -25.72 8.50
CA TRP A 214 2.30 -25.49 7.36
C TRP A 214 3.25 -26.68 7.21
N LYS A 215 3.56 -27.08 5.97
CA LYS A 215 4.40 -28.25 5.72
C LYS A 215 5.12 -28.11 4.39
N THR A 216 6.42 -28.37 4.37
CA THR A 216 7.18 -28.44 3.11
C THR A 216 6.97 -29.78 2.42
N LYS A 217 7.29 -29.90 1.13
CA LYS A 217 7.46 -31.23 0.50
C LYS A 217 8.67 -31.97 1.10
N PRO A 218 8.78 -33.30 0.94
CA PRO A 218 10.04 -33.99 1.17
C PRO A 218 11.13 -33.49 0.22
N LYS A 219 12.37 -33.33 0.71
CA LYS A 219 13.48 -32.70 -0.02
C LYS A 219 13.07 -31.35 -0.64
N PRO A 220 12.56 -30.39 0.17
CA PRO A 220 11.79 -29.26 -0.33
C PRO A 220 12.60 -28.19 -1.03
N LEU A 221 13.91 -28.14 -0.75
CA LEU A 221 14.81 -27.10 -1.22
C LEU A 221 15.54 -27.60 -2.46
N LYS A 222 15.43 -26.88 -3.57
CA LYS A 222 16.31 -27.05 -4.73
C LYS A 222 17.04 -25.75 -5.00
N TYR A 223 18.31 -25.79 -5.37
CA TYR A 223 19.09 -24.59 -5.62
C TYR A 223 20.26 -24.84 -6.58
N ILE A 224 20.88 -23.78 -7.08
CA ILE A 224 22.05 -23.89 -7.98
C ILE A 224 23.31 -23.66 -7.15
N SER A 225 24.19 -24.65 -6.98
CA SER A 225 25.31 -24.60 -6.00
C SER A 225 26.46 -23.65 -6.33
N ARG A 226 26.43 -23.05 -7.51
CA ARG A 226 27.31 -21.96 -7.95
C ARG A 226 26.51 -20.77 -8.50
N GLY A 227 25.20 -20.84 -8.41
CA GLY A 227 24.26 -19.82 -8.82
C GLY A 227 23.60 -19.19 -7.60
N SER A 228 22.80 -18.16 -7.84
CA SER A 228 22.18 -17.37 -6.79
C SER A 228 20.72 -17.73 -6.51
N ALA A 229 20.20 -18.78 -7.17
CA ALA A 229 18.79 -19.12 -7.16
C ALA A 229 18.46 -20.29 -6.22
N ALA A 230 17.35 -20.19 -5.50
CA ALA A 230 16.81 -21.24 -4.63
C ALA A 230 15.29 -21.33 -4.78
N ILE A 231 14.75 -22.54 -4.66
CA ILE A 231 13.32 -22.87 -4.68
C ILE A 231 12.97 -23.64 -3.41
N LEU A 232 11.98 -23.15 -2.66
CA LEU A 232 11.33 -23.87 -1.57
C LEU A 232 9.95 -24.37 -2.02
N SER A 233 9.73 -25.68 -1.97
CA SER A 233 8.44 -26.31 -2.28
C SER A 233 7.63 -26.62 -1.03
N VAL A 234 6.43 -26.04 -0.94
CA VAL A 234 5.51 -26.13 0.19
C VAL A 234 4.25 -26.90 -0.20
N GLU A 235 3.73 -27.75 0.68
CA GLU A 235 2.43 -28.42 0.47
C GLU A 235 1.29 -27.39 0.52
N ALA A 236 0.45 -27.39 -0.51
CA ALA A 236 -0.74 -26.55 -0.57
C ALA A 236 -1.97 -27.36 -0.17
N PRO A 237 -2.69 -27.01 0.92
CA PRO A 237 -3.91 -27.71 1.31
C PRO A 237 -4.98 -27.59 0.22
N ALA A 238 -5.77 -28.65 0.03
CA ALA A 238 -6.75 -28.71 -1.05
C ALA A 238 -7.81 -27.59 -0.96
N THR A 239 -8.26 -27.27 0.26
CA THR A 239 -9.27 -26.27 0.56
C THR A 239 -8.72 -24.85 0.72
N ALA A 240 -7.39 -24.68 0.70
CA ALA A 240 -6.76 -23.40 0.91
C ALA A 240 -6.96 -22.44 -0.28
N HIS A 241 -7.18 -21.18 0.05
CA HIS A 241 -7.20 -20.05 -0.88
C HIS A 241 -6.08 -19.06 -0.55
N TYR A 242 -5.58 -18.36 -1.57
CA TYR A 242 -4.42 -17.47 -1.43
C TYR A 242 -4.76 -16.05 -1.89
N MET A 243 -4.41 -15.04 -1.10
CA MET A 243 -4.71 -13.62 -1.38
C MET A 243 -3.63 -12.69 -0.84
N GLY A 244 -3.73 -11.38 -1.13
CA GLY A 244 -2.87 -10.35 -0.52
C GLY A 244 -1.57 -10.02 -1.26
N PHE A 245 -1.37 -10.58 -2.46
CA PHE A 245 -0.19 -10.46 -3.34
C PHE A 245 0.25 -9.03 -3.76
N GLY A 246 -0.13 -7.99 -3.03
CA GLY A 246 0.20 -6.60 -3.31
C GLY A 246 -0.28 -6.11 -4.67
N GLU A 247 0.57 -5.35 -5.36
CA GLU A 247 0.27 -4.85 -6.70
C GLU A 247 0.58 -5.89 -7.77
N GLN A 248 -0.47 -6.49 -8.33
CA GLN A 248 -0.37 -7.49 -9.40
C GLN A 248 -1.53 -7.33 -10.39
N GLY A 249 -1.35 -7.85 -11.60
CA GLY A 249 -2.42 -7.94 -12.58
C GLY A 249 -3.58 -8.86 -12.15
N GLY A 250 -4.69 -8.75 -12.88
CA GLY A 250 -5.85 -9.63 -12.78
C GLY A 250 -6.95 -9.20 -11.80
N ARG A 251 -8.16 -9.72 -12.05
CA ARG A 251 -9.42 -9.28 -11.42
C ARG A 251 -9.88 -10.09 -10.21
N ASN A 252 -9.12 -11.10 -9.78
CA ASN A 252 -9.49 -11.96 -8.66
C ASN A 252 -8.65 -11.63 -7.43
N LEU A 253 -9.30 -11.44 -6.28
CA LEU A 253 -8.62 -11.27 -4.99
C LEU A 253 -7.86 -12.55 -4.60
N PHE A 254 -8.51 -13.69 -4.81
CA PHE A 254 -7.90 -14.99 -4.61
C PHE A 254 -7.18 -15.47 -5.87
N LYS A 255 -5.85 -15.63 -5.78
CA LYS A 255 -5.03 -16.19 -6.86
C LYS A 255 -4.84 -17.68 -6.66
N SER A 256 -4.90 -18.43 -7.76
CA SER A 256 -4.60 -19.86 -7.80
C SER A 256 -4.42 -20.30 -9.25
N ASN A 257 -3.67 -21.37 -9.48
CA ASN A 257 -3.39 -21.89 -10.80
C ASN A 257 -2.71 -20.84 -11.72
N THR A 258 -1.76 -20.10 -11.15
CA THR A 258 -1.01 -19.05 -11.83
C THR A 258 0.45 -19.01 -11.39
N TYR A 259 1.29 -18.36 -12.19
CA TYR A 259 2.65 -17.97 -11.80
C TYR A 259 2.64 -16.49 -11.43
N MET A 260 3.60 -16.04 -10.62
CA MET A 260 3.71 -14.63 -10.25
C MET A 260 5.16 -14.17 -10.25
N ASN A 261 5.35 -12.92 -10.66
CA ASN A 261 6.65 -12.27 -10.72
C ASN A 261 6.66 -11.08 -9.76
N TYR A 262 7.73 -10.99 -8.98
CA TYR A 262 8.02 -9.85 -8.13
C TYR A 262 9.31 -9.21 -8.63
N PHE A 263 9.11 -8.21 -9.49
CA PHE A 263 10.15 -7.45 -10.15
C PHE A 263 9.54 -6.13 -10.64
N ASN A 264 9.84 -5.01 -9.98
CA ASN A 264 9.22 -3.74 -10.30
C ASN A 264 9.85 -3.07 -11.53
N PHE A 265 9.05 -2.66 -12.50
CA PHE A 265 9.49 -1.83 -13.62
C PHE A 265 8.31 -1.03 -14.18
N ASP A 266 8.56 -0.20 -15.20
CA ASP A 266 7.51 0.55 -15.86
C ASP A 266 6.68 -0.36 -16.81
N ASN A 267 5.53 -0.84 -16.33
CA ASN A 267 4.59 -1.69 -17.07
C ASN A 267 3.31 -0.95 -17.46
N MET A 268 3.46 0.13 -18.24
CA MET A 268 2.34 0.89 -18.81
C MET A 268 1.29 -0.03 -19.46
N LYS A 269 0.00 0.18 -19.17
CA LYS A 269 -1.15 -0.63 -19.65
C LYS A 269 -1.17 -2.12 -19.24
N TYR A 270 -0.23 -2.55 -18.40
CA TYR A 270 -0.19 -3.89 -17.77
C TYR A 270 -0.17 -5.03 -18.79
N GLN A 271 0.72 -4.94 -19.79
CA GLN A 271 0.75 -5.90 -20.89
C GLN A 271 2.15 -6.18 -21.43
N ASN A 272 3.20 -5.72 -20.76
CA ASN A 272 4.53 -5.79 -21.33
C ASN A 272 5.10 -7.21 -21.30
N VAL A 273 5.00 -7.95 -20.20
CA VAL A 273 5.69 -9.26 -20.04
C VAL A 273 4.96 -10.39 -20.74
N TYR A 274 3.63 -10.46 -20.63
CA TYR A 274 2.83 -11.57 -21.16
C TYR A 274 1.90 -11.16 -22.31
N GLY A 275 1.65 -9.87 -22.53
CA GLY A 275 0.89 -9.38 -23.69
C GLY A 275 -0.62 -9.58 -23.63
N ASN A 276 -1.18 -9.90 -22.45
CA ASN A 276 -2.60 -10.25 -22.28
C ASN A 276 -3.43 -9.19 -21.54
N GLY A 277 -2.87 -8.00 -21.31
CA GLY A 277 -3.58 -6.88 -20.67
C GLY A 277 -3.75 -7.02 -19.15
N PRO A 278 -4.45 -6.07 -18.52
CA PRO A 278 -4.53 -5.94 -17.06
C PRO A 278 -5.22 -7.10 -16.37
N LEU A 279 -5.90 -7.99 -17.11
CA LEU A 279 -6.60 -9.16 -16.55
C LEU A 279 -5.68 -10.37 -16.31
N ASP A 280 -4.45 -10.37 -16.82
CA ASP A 280 -3.49 -11.46 -16.62
C ASP A 280 -2.85 -11.36 -15.23
N GLU A 281 -3.05 -12.39 -14.41
CA GLU A 281 -2.56 -12.42 -13.02
C GLU A 281 -1.04 -12.53 -12.90
N ARG A 282 -0.36 -12.86 -14.00
CA ARG A 282 1.09 -13.07 -14.02
C ARG A 282 1.88 -11.78 -14.21
N GLU A 283 1.24 -10.72 -14.71
CA GLU A 283 1.87 -9.44 -15.07
C GLU A 283 2.47 -8.74 -13.83
N PRO A 284 3.81 -8.65 -13.71
CA PRO A 284 4.46 -7.81 -12.71
C PRO A 284 4.26 -6.32 -13.02
N LEU A 285 4.00 -5.51 -12.00
CA LEU A 285 3.70 -4.08 -12.14
C LEU A 285 4.80 -3.20 -11.50
N TYR A 286 4.45 -2.04 -10.98
CA TYR A 286 5.40 -1.02 -10.53
C TYR A 286 5.92 -1.29 -9.12
N HIS A 287 5.17 -1.99 -8.29
CA HIS A 287 5.48 -2.22 -6.89
C HIS A 287 5.66 -3.71 -6.62
N THR A 288 6.69 -4.04 -5.85
CA THR A 288 7.02 -5.41 -5.49
C THR A 288 6.75 -5.65 -4.00
N GLU A 289 5.81 -6.55 -3.75
CA GLU A 289 5.33 -6.92 -2.42
C GLU A 289 5.19 -8.45 -2.34
N PRO A 290 6.28 -9.19 -2.13
CA PRO A 290 6.28 -10.65 -2.11
C PRO A 290 5.69 -11.21 -0.82
N PHE A 291 4.41 -10.91 -0.59
CA PHE A 291 3.61 -11.28 0.57
C PHE A 291 2.30 -11.91 0.12
N TRP A 292 1.85 -12.98 0.78
CA TRP A 292 0.52 -13.53 0.57
C TRP A 292 0.01 -14.27 1.80
N MET A 293 -1.31 -14.37 1.92
CA MET A 293 -2.00 -15.10 2.95
C MET A 293 -2.58 -16.40 2.40
N GLU A 294 -2.56 -17.43 3.23
CA GLU A 294 -3.27 -18.69 3.06
C GLU A 294 -4.44 -18.73 4.06
N VAL A 295 -5.64 -18.93 3.54
CA VAL A 295 -6.90 -18.94 4.31
C VAL A 295 -7.77 -20.16 3.95
N ALA A 296 -8.65 -20.54 4.87
CA ALA A 296 -9.54 -21.70 4.76
C ALA A 296 -8.85 -23.07 4.59
N SER A 297 -7.58 -23.19 5.00
CA SER A 297 -6.83 -24.45 5.03
C SER A 297 -7.37 -25.46 6.03
N HIS A 298 -7.92 -24.97 7.14
CA HIS A 298 -8.52 -25.77 8.21
C HIS A 298 -9.98 -25.37 8.39
N ILE A 299 -10.86 -25.89 7.53
CA ILE A 299 -12.31 -25.64 7.62
C ILE A 299 -12.79 -26.01 9.03
N GLY A 300 -13.53 -25.11 9.67
CA GLY A 300 -14.01 -25.29 11.04
C GLY A 300 -13.04 -24.84 12.15
N PHE A 301 -11.85 -24.35 11.80
CA PHE A 301 -10.86 -23.84 12.75
C PHE A 301 -10.40 -22.43 12.41
N GLN A 302 -10.02 -21.68 13.45
CA GLN A 302 -9.39 -20.38 13.33
C GLN A 302 -7.89 -20.57 13.06
N SER A 303 -7.51 -20.53 11.80
CA SER A 303 -6.11 -20.61 11.38
C SER A 303 -5.90 -19.90 10.05
N VAL A 304 -5.05 -18.89 10.08
CA VAL A 304 -4.55 -18.21 8.89
C VAL A 304 -3.03 -18.17 8.93
N LEU A 305 -2.43 -18.20 7.74
CA LEU A 305 -0.99 -18.06 7.56
C LEU A 305 -0.69 -16.95 6.56
N ALA A 306 0.47 -16.34 6.68
CA ALA A 306 1.05 -15.54 5.62
C ALA A 306 2.50 -15.91 5.41
N THR A 307 2.96 -15.73 4.19
CA THR A 307 4.36 -15.88 3.79
C THR A 307 4.85 -14.58 3.18
N MET A 308 6.04 -14.12 3.57
CA MET A 308 6.70 -12.92 3.08
C MET A 308 8.14 -13.26 2.69
N ILE A 309 8.62 -12.76 1.55
CA ILE A 309 10.01 -12.94 1.10
C ILE A 309 10.79 -11.63 1.22
N ASP A 310 11.80 -11.59 2.08
CA ASP A 310 12.68 -10.42 2.25
C ASP A 310 13.86 -10.50 1.28
N ASN A 311 13.64 -10.02 0.05
CA ASN A 311 14.62 -10.03 -1.03
C ASN A 311 14.31 -8.97 -2.11
N TYR A 312 15.16 -7.94 -2.22
CA TYR A 312 15.02 -6.81 -3.19
C TYR A 312 15.21 -7.18 -4.66
N SER A 313 15.61 -8.42 -4.96
CA SER A 313 15.92 -8.85 -6.33
C SER A 313 14.66 -9.37 -7.05
N HIS A 314 14.76 -10.54 -7.66
CA HIS A 314 13.68 -11.18 -8.40
C HIS A 314 13.16 -12.40 -7.64
N THR A 315 11.89 -12.34 -7.25
CA THR A 315 11.15 -13.46 -6.64
C THR A 315 10.12 -14.01 -7.63
N CYS A 316 10.06 -15.34 -7.76
CA CYS A 316 9.12 -16.05 -8.62
C CYS A 316 8.24 -16.97 -7.79
N LEU A 317 6.93 -17.02 -8.06
CA LEU A 317 6.01 -17.96 -7.44
C LEU A 317 5.33 -18.85 -8.47
N ASP A 318 5.16 -20.11 -8.13
CA ASP A 318 4.19 -21.03 -8.74
C ASP A 318 3.09 -21.29 -7.71
N VAL A 319 1.93 -20.69 -7.95
CA VAL A 319 0.75 -20.80 -7.10
C VAL A 319 -0.14 -21.89 -7.67
N ARG A 320 0.20 -23.16 -7.37
CA ARG A 320 -0.60 -24.35 -7.72
C ARG A 320 -0.80 -24.55 -9.22
N LYS A 321 0.07 -23.97 -10.07
CA LYS A 321 -0.02 -24.03 -11.53
C LYS A 321 0.53 -25.35 -12.06
N THR A 322 1.73 -25.73 -11.67
CA THR A 322 2.34 -26.99 -12.13
C THR A 322 1.82 -28.19 -11.34
N ASP A 323 1.65 -28.04 -10.03
CA ASP A 323 1.05 -29.06 -9.16
C ASP A 323 0.03 -28.39 -8.23
N GLN A 324 -1.24 -28.81 -8.32
CA GLN A 324 -2.32 -28.28 -7.50
C GLN A 324 -2.15 -28.52 -5.98
N ARG A 325 -1.18 -29.34 -5.56
CA ARG A 325 -0.86 -29.64 -4.16
C ARG A 325 0.42 -28.97 -3.67
N THR A 326 0.95 -28.01 -4.44
CA THR A 326 2.24 -27.37 -4.14
C THR A 326 2.20 -25.87 -4.40
N ILE A 327 2.86 -25.10 -3.54
CA ILE A 327 3.34 -23.75 -3.84
C ILE A 327 4.86 -23.82 -3.93
N ARG A 328 5.43 -23.30 -5.02
CA ARG A 328 6.89 -23.17 -5.14
C ARG A 328 7.26 -21.70 -5.04
N ILE A 329 8.18 -21.41 -4.14
CA ILE A 329 8.65 -20.06 -3.82
C ILE A 329 10.10 -19.99 -4.23
N ALA A 330 10.48 -19.02 -5.06
CA ALA A 330 11.85 -18.92 -5.54
C ALA A 330 12.40 -17.50 -5.41
N THR A 331 13.67 -17.39 -5.02
CA THR A 331 14.48 -16.19 -5.21
C THR A 331 15.54 -16.51 -6.26
N ARG A 332 15.76 -15.61 -7.22
CA ARG A 332 16.78 -15.82 -8.25
C ARG A 332 18.16 -15.33 -7.85
N PHE A 333 18.23 -14.31 -7.00
CA PHE A 333 19.47 -13.74 -6.51
C PHE A 333 19.46 -13.58 -4.98
N ASN A 334 20.65 -13.42 -4.40
CA ASN A 334 20.89 -13.27 -2.96
C ASN A 334 20.40 -14.45 -2.09
N GLU A 335 20.42 -14.24 -0.78
CA GLU A 335 19.85 -15.14 0.21
C GLU A 335 18.34 -15.30 0.02
N PHE A 336 17.86 -16.54 0.13
CA PHE A 336 16.45 -16.84 0.30
C PHE A 336 16.09 -16.59 1.77
N ASN A 337 15.27 -15.57 2.03
CA ASN A 337 14.81 -15.21 3.37
C ASN A 337 13.28 -15.16 3.39
N CYS A 338 12.67 -16.19 3.96
CA CYS A 338 11.23 -16.40 3.96
C CYS A 338 10.70 -16.35 5.39
N MET A 339 9.72 -15.48 5.64
CA MET A 339 9.06 -15.32 6.93
C MET A 339 7.62 -15.86 6.85
N ILE A 340 7.23 -16.63 7.86
CA ILE A 340 5.89 -17.18 7.99
C ILE A 340 5.25 -16.62 9.25
N VAL A 341 4.04 -16.06 9.10
CA VAL A 341 3.24 -15.48 10.19
C VAL A 341 2.00 -16.34 10.36
N ALA A 342 1.75 -16.84 11.56
CA ALA A 342 0.55 -17.59 11.88
C ALA A 342 -0.33 -16.80 12.85
N ALA A 343 -1.65 -16.77 12.62
CA ALA A 343 -2.61 -16.15 13.53
C ALA A 343 -3.97 -16.88 13.51
N ASP A 344 -4.89 -16.54 14.41
CA ASP A 344 -6.25 -17.11 14.43
C ASP A 344 -7.16 -16.39 13.40
N ARG A 345 -6.91 -15.10 13.14
CA ARG A 345 -7.69 -14.24 12.22
C ARG A 345 -6.80 -13.37 11.33
N VAL A 346 -7.34 -12.91 10.20
CA VAL A 346 -6.62 -12.02 9.27
C VAL A 346 -6.24 -10.68 9.93
N SER A 347 -7.12 -10.10 10.76
CA SER A 347 -6.83 -8.84 11.46
C SER A 347 -5.63 -8.94 12.41
N GLU A 348 -5.54 -10.03 13.17
CA GLU A 348 -4.40 -10.33 14.04
C GLU A 348 -3.11 -10.51 13.22
N LEU A 349 -3.21 -11.25 12.11
CA LEU A 349 -2.08 -11.47 11.20
C LEU A 349 -1.52 -10.16 10.67
N LEU A 350 -2.39 -9.27 10.17
CA LEU A 350 -1.97 -7.95 9.65
C LEU A 350 -1.32 -7.11 10.74
N ASN A 351 -1.83 -7.15 11.96
CA ASN A 351 -1.25 -6.42 13.08
C ASN A 351 0.18 -6.90 13.39
N VAL A 352 0.39 -8.22 13.46
CA VAL A 352 1.70 -8.83 13.69
C VAL A 352 2.65 -8.55 12.53
N TYR A 353 2.22 -8.79 11.29
CA TYR A 353 3.04 -8.57 10.10
C TYR A 353 3.50 -7.10 9.99
N THR A 354 2.58 -6.14 10.12
CA THR A 354 2.92 -4.71 10.04
C THR A 354 3.72 -4.22 11.25
N SER A 355 3.74 -4.94 12.38
CA SER A 355 4.68 -4.64 13.48
C SER A 355 6.14 -4.95 13.13
N ILE A 356 6.37 -5.86 12.17
CA ILE A 356 7.69 -6.31 11.74
C ILE A 356 8.23 -5.43 10.60
N VAL A 357 7.41 -5.21 9.56
CA VAL A 357 7.81 -4.36 8.40
C VAL A 357 7.66 -2.86 8.69
N GLY A 358 6.92 -2.53 9.76
CA GLY A 358 6.66 -1.19 10.27
C GLY A 358 5.27 -0.70 9.92
N LYS A 359 4.68 0.07 10.85
CA LYS A 359 3.35 0.67 10.68
C LYS A 359 3.46 1.88 9.73
N PRO A 360 2.42 2.14 8.92
CA PRO A 360 2.38 3.35 8.10
C PRO A 360 2.33 4.59 8.98
N SER A 361 3.07 5.64 8.59
CA SER A 361 2.95 6.95 9.22
C SER A 361 1.55 7.52 8.99
N LEU A 362 1.00 8.15 10.03
CA LEU A 362 -0.28 8.86 9.94
C LEU A 362 -0.17 10.02 8.93
N LYS A 363 -1.11 10.09 8.01
CA LYS A 363 -1.10 11.07 6.90
C LYS A 363 -2.01 12.27 7.20
N PRO A 364 -1.82 13.41 6.49
CA PRO A 364 -2.75 14.53 6.57
C PRO A 364 -4.18 14.15 6.16
N ARG A 365 -5.21 14.74 6.78
CA ARG A 365 -6.62 14.42 6.49
C ARG A 365 -7.02 14.69 5.03
N TYR A 366 -6.47 15.72 4.41
CA TYR A 366 -6.79 16.09 3.01
C TYR A 366 -6.43 14.99 2.00
N VAL A 367 -5.56 14.03 2.35
CA VAL A 367 -5.21 12.87 1.50
C VAL A 367 -6.42 12.01 1.19
N LEU A 368 -7.40 11.98 2.09
CA LEU A 368 -8.66 11.28 1.92
C LEU A 368 -9.66 12.11 1.11
N GLY A 369 -9.34 13.34 0.71
CA GLY A 369 -10.18 14.18 -0.14
C GLY A 369 -10.26 13.69 -1.59
N TYR A 370 -10.90 14.49 -2.44
CA TYR A 370 -10.88 14.28 -3.90
C TYR A 370 -9.74 15.09 -4.53
N HIS A 371 -8.97 14.44 -5.41
CA HIS A 371 -7.82 15.02 -6.09
C HIS A 371 -8.03 15.03 -7.61
N GLN A 372 -7.52 16.07 -8.28
CA GLN A 372 -7.44 16.16 -9.74
C GLN A 372 -5.97 16.16 -10.17
N GLY A 373 -5.64 15.56 -11.30
CA GLY A 373 -4.35 15.72 -11.98
C GLY A 373 -4.52 15.72 -13.49
N CYS A 374 -3.53 16.21 -14.23
CA CYS A 374 -3.52 16.12 -15.69
C CYS A 374 -2.08 16.32 -16.18
N TYR A 375 -1.58 15.38 -16.99
CA TYR A 375 -0.41 15.65 -17.82
C TYR A 375 -0.86 16.56 -18.96
N GLY A 376 -0.50 17.84 -18.90
CA GLY A 376 -0.96 18.90 -19.78
C GLY A 376 -1.59 20.11 -19.09
N TYR A 377 -1.49 20.22 -17.76
CA TYR A 377 -1.71 21.48 -17.03
C TYR A 377 -0.41 22.29 -17.02
N ASP A 378 -0.03 22.83 -18.17
CA ASP A 378 1.29 23.42 -18.43
C ASP A 378 1.37 24.95 -18.25
N THR A 379 0.30 25.55 -17.73
CA THR A 379 0.25 27.00 -17.47
C THR A 379 -0.43 27.32 -16.14
N LYS A 380 -0.04 28.43 -15.52
CA LYS A 380 -0.68 29.01 -14.33
C LYS A 380 -2.20 29.14 -14.53
N GLU A 381 -2.61 29.66 -15.67
CA GLU A 381 -4.03 29.91 -15.99
C GLU A 381 -4.82 28.60 -16.07
N ALA A 382 -4.27 27.54 -16.68
CA ALA A 382 -4.95 26.25 -16.77
C ALA A 382 -5.23 25.65 -15.38
N VAL A 383 -4.26 25.72 -14.47
CA VAL A 383 -4.40 25.21 -13.10
C VAL A 383 -5.45 26.03 -12.33
N LEU A 384 -5.34 27.36 -12.36
CA LEU A 384 -6.29 28.25 -11.67
C LEU A 384 -7.72 28.11 -12.21
N GLN A 385 -7.88 28.00 -13.53
CA GLN A 385 -9.18 27.79 -14.17
C GLN A 385 -9.78 26.43 -13.79
N CYS A 386 -8.96 25.37 -13.68
CA CYS A 386 -9.45 24.07 -13.23
C CYS A 386 -10.05 24.15 -11.82
N ALA A 387 -9.32 24.74 -10.87
CA ALA A 387 -9.81 24.95 -9.50
C ALA A 387 -11.11 25.78 -9.47
N GLN A 388 -11.14 26.89 -10.22
CA GLN A 388 -12.32 27.76 -10.29
C GLN A 388 -13.54 27.04 -10.86
N LYS A 389 -13.39 26.25 -11.94
CA LYS A 389 -14.50 25.48 -12.53
C LYS A 389 -15.06 24.43 -11.57
N TYR A 390 -14.22 23.78 -10.77
CA TYR A 390 -14.69 22.90 -9.69
C TYR A 390 -15.52 23.66 -8.65
N ARG A 391 -15.09 24.87 -8.26
CA ARG A 391 -15.84 25.74 -7.33
C ARG A 391 -17.17 26.21 -7.92
N ASP A 392 -17.18 26.65 -9.18
CA ASP A 392 -18.39 27.06 -9.90
C ASP A 392 -19.39 25.90 -10.01
N ALA A 393 -18.88 24.67 -10.22
CA ALA A 393 -19.68 23.45 -10.28
C ALA A 393 -20.14 22.92 -8.90
N GLN A 394 -19.79 23.61 -7.79
CA GLN A 394 -20.10 23.18 -6.41
C GLN A 394 -19.58 21.77 -6.11
N PHE A 395 -18.42 21.43 -6.67
CA PHE A 395 -17.80 20.12 -6.57
C PHE A 395 -16.58 20.18 -5.62
N PRO A 396 -16.56 19.41 -4.52
CA PRO A 396 -15.44 19.42 -3.57
C PRO A 396 -14.10 19.01 -4.20
N LEU A 397 -13.03 19.70 -3.82
CA LEU A 397 -11.67 19.47 -4.33
C LEU A 397 -10.64 19.84 -3.26
N ASP A 398 -9.79 18.90 -2.88
CA ASP A 398 -8.72 19.10 -1.90
C ASP A 398 -7.36 19.36 -2.54
N ALA A 399 -7.07 18.80 -3.71
CA ALA A 399 -5.77 19.02 -4.34
C ALA A 399 -5.74 18.89 -5.87
N ILE A 400 -4.77 19.60 -6.46
CA ILE A 400 -4.39 19.48 -7.87
C ILE A 400 -2.95 18.97 -7.97
N HIS A 401 -2.76 17.89 -8.73
CA HIS A 401 -1.47 17.33 -9.11
C HIS A 401 -1.05 17.97 -10.43
N ILE A 402 0.01 18.78 -10.41
CA ILE A 402 0.59 19.38 -11.61
C ILE A 402 1.71 18.44 -12.06
N ASP A 403 1.68 18.02 -13.32
CA ASP A 403 2.67 17.06 -13.83
C ASP A 403 4.04 17.73 -14.05
N VAL A 404 4.97 16.98 -14.65
CA VAL A 404 6.29 17.45 -15.07
C VAL A 404 6.26 18.69 -15.97
N ASP A 405 5.09 19.06 -16.51
CA ASP A 405 4.87 20.32 -17.23
C ASP A 405 5.31 21.56 -16.45
N ILE A 406 5.28 21.51 -15.11
CA ILE A 406 5.72 22.64 -14.27
C ILE A 406 7.24 22.82 -14.26
N GLN A 407 8.01 21.80 -14.60
CA GLN A 407 9.46 21.83 -14.51
C GLN A 407 10.08 22.58 -15.69
N ARG A 408 11.11 23.40 -15.43
CA ARG A 408 11.86 24.09 -16.47
C ARG A 408 12.65 23.06 -17.29
N GLU A 409 12.20 22.75 -18.50
CA GLU A 409 12.90 21.83 -19.42
C GLU A 409 13.17 20.44 -18.80
N HIS A 410 12.24 19.92 -17.99
CA HIS A 410 12.40 18.66 -17.25
C HIS A 410 13.59 18.64 -16.28
N LYS A 411 14.01 19.81 -15.77
CA LYS A 411 14.97 19.93 -14.67
C LYS A 411 14.20 19.74 -13.35
N THR A 412 14.36 18.57 -12.73
CA THR A 412 13.78 18.25 -11.41
C THR A 412 14.11 19.35 -10.38
N PHE A 413 13.21 19.62 -9.44
CA PHE A 413 13.32 20.70 -8.43
C PHE A 413 13.27 22.14 -8.96
N THR A 414 12.86 22.35 -10.21
CA THR A 414 12.64 23.69 -10.76
C THR A 414 11.17 23.94 -11.08
N ILE A 415 10.80 25.21 -11.25
CA ILE A 415 9.53 25.65 -11.82
C ILE A 415 9.84 26.51 -13.03
N ASP A 416 9.15 26.29 -14.14
CA ASP A 416 9.25 27.10 -15.35
C ASP A 416 8.49 28.42 -15.16
N ASP A 417 9.19 29.45 -14.66
CA ASP A 417 8.65 30.76 -14.36
C ASP A 417 8.61 31.72 -15.55
N ARG A 418 8.92 31.22 -16.76
CA ARG A 418 8.90 32.02 -17.99
C ARG A 418 7.46 32.44 -18.35
N PRO A 419 7.28 33.58 -19.06
CA PRO A 419 5.98 33.98 -19.57
C PRO A 419 5.33 32.87 -20.41
N GLY A 420 4.06 32.56 -20.15
CA GLY A 420 3.33 31.48 -20.83
C GLY A 420 3.44 30.12 -20.14
N HIS A 421 4.12 30.01 -19.00
CA HIS A 421 4.19 28.82 -18.16
C HIS A 421 3.66 29.12 -16.75
N PHE A 422 4.52 29.19 -15.73
CA PHE A 422 4.15 29.41 -14.32
C PHE A 422 4.80 30.67 -13.74
N PRO A 423 4.60 31.87 -14.33
CA PRO A 423 5.18 33.08 -13.78
C PRO A 423 4.62 33.37 -12.38
N GLN A 424 5.51 33.80 -11.48
CA GLN A 424 5.16 34.08 -10.07
C GLN A 424 4.46 32.88 -9.40
N PRO A 425 5.12 31.71 -9.34
CA PRO A 425 4.48 30.46 -8.92
C PRO A 425 3.94 30.54 -7.49
N LYS A 426 4.59 31.32 -6.62
CA LYS A 426 4.11 31.55 -5.26
C LYS A 426 2.70 32.15 -5.21
N GLU A 427 2.40 33.13 -6.06
CA GLU A 427 1.08 33.73 -6.12
C GLU A 427 0.02 32.72 -6.57
N MET A 428 0.36 31.84 -7.51
CA MET A 428 -0.54 30.78 -7.97
C MET A 428 -0.89 29.82 -6.83
N PHE A 429 0.11 29.31 -6.11
CA PHE A 429 -0.11 28.40 -4.99
C PHE A 429 -0.87 29.07 -3.84
N ASP A 430 -0.55 30.32 -3.51
CA ASP A 430 -1.29 31.09 -2.51
C ASP A 430 -2.76 31.27 -2.91
N THR A 431 -3.05 31.52 -4.20
CA THR A 431 -4.42 31.63 -4.72
C THR A 431 -5.19 30.31 -4.62
N LEU A 432 -4.58 29.19 -4.98
CA LEU A 432 -5.19 27.85 -4.88
C LEU A 432 -5.49 27.48 -3.43
N ARG A 433 -4.54 27.76 -2.54
CA ARG A 433 -4.65 27.54 -1.11
C ARG A 433 -5.76 28.36 -0.45
N GLN A 434 -5.97 29.61 -0.89
CA GLN A 434 -7.11 30.42 -0.43
C GLN A 434 -8.45 29.80 -0.81
N GLN A 435 -8.51 29.00 -1.89
CA GLN A 435 -9.67 28.18 -2.25
C GLN A 435 -9.71 26.82 -1.54
N GLY A 436 -8.73 26.53 -0.68
CA GLY A 436 -8.56 25.27 0.05
C GLY A 436 -7.96 24.13 -0.77
N VAL A 437 -7.38 24.42 -1.93
CA VAL A 437 -6.77 23.45 -2.85
C VAL A 437 -5.26 23.40 -2.62
N LYS A 438 -4.74 22.22 -2.31
CA LYS A 438 -3.31 21.96 -2.14
C LYS A 438 -2.69 21.51 -3.46
N CYS A 439 -1.39 21.66 -3.60
CA CYS A 439 -0.70 21.21 -4.80
C CYS A 439 0.53 20.33 -4.53
N CYS A 440 0.77 19.43 -5.47
CA CYS A 440 2.03 18.72 -5.63
C CYS A 440 2.52 18.81 -7.06
N THR A 441 3.77 18.42 -7.25
CA THR A 441 4.36 18.15 -8.55
C THR A 441 4.95 16.75 -8.62
N ASN A 442 5.01 16.21 -9.83
CA ASN A 442 5.84 15.05 -10.16
C ASN A 442 7.31 15.36 -9.87
N ILE A 443 7.99 14.45 -9.14
CA ILE A 443 9.42 14.43 -8.91
C ILE A 443 9.96 13.06 -9.33
N THR A 444 10.87 13.10 -10.30
CA THR A 444 11.57 11.93 -10.83
C THR A 444 12.99 11.90 -10.26
N PRO A 445 13.57 10.73 -9.93
CA PRO A 445 14.96 10.58 -9.46
C PRO A 445 16.02 10.86 -10.54
N HIS A 446 15.73 11.72 -11.51
CA HIS A 446 16.58 12.07 -12.65
C HIS A 446 17.05 13.51 -12.50
N ILE A 447 18.33 13.72 -12.73
CA ILE A 447 18.93 15.05 -12.80
C ILE A 447 19.32 15.31 -14.26
N ASN A 448 18.58 16.22 -14.91
CA ASN A 448 18.87 16.67 -16.27
C ASN A 448 20.33 17.12 -16.40
N SER A 449 21.00 16.65 -17.45
CA SER A 449 22.44 16.87 -17.67
C SER A 449 22.78 18.11 -18.50
N ALA A 450 21.78 18.84 -18.99
CA ALA A 450 22.01 20.06 -19.76
C ALA A 450 22.79 21.07 -18.90
N LYS A 451 23.91 21.57 -19.45
CA LYS A 451 24.74 22.56 -18.75
C LYS A 451 23.94 23.84 -18.52
N ASP A 452 23.70 24.14 -17.26
CA ASP A 452 22.94 25.30 -16.82
C ASP A 452 23.56 25.81 -15.51
N PRO A 453 24.26 26.96 -15.51
CA PRO A 453 24.85 27.53 -14.31
C PRO A 453 23.84 27.83 -13.20
N GLU A 454 22.55 27.98 -13.54
CA GLU A 454 21.48 28.23 -12.57
C GLU A 454 20.89 26.93 -12.01
N TYR A 455 21.17 25.77 -12.61
CA TYR A 455 20.66 24.50 -12.13
C TYR A 455 21.58 23.90 -11.05
N THR A 456 21.47 24.44 -9.84
CA THR A 456 22.31 24.07 -8.69
C THR A 456 22.30 22.58 -8.38
N THR A 457 21.17 21.89 -8.54
CA THR A 457 21.08 20.44 -8.30
C THR A 457 22.06 19.66 -9.17
N LEU A 458 22.18 19.97 -10.47
CA LEU A 458 23.14 19.29 -11.34
C LEU A 458 24.59 19.63 -10.94
N ASN A 459 24.85 20.90 -10.66
CA ASN A 459 26.20 21.36 -10.32
C ASN A 459 26.70 20.70 -9.02
N GLU A 460 25.87 20.69 -7.97
CA GLU A 460 26.17 20.03 -6.71
C GLU A 460 26.34 18.51 -6.87
N LEU A 461 25.49 17.85 -7.67
CA LEU A 461 25.59 16.42 -7.95
C LEU A 461 26.97 16.07 -8.53
N LEU A 462 27.43 16.86 -9.51
CA LEU A 462 28.70 16.64 -10.20
C LEU A 462 29.91 17.02 -9.34
N GLU A 463 29.85 18.15 -8.63
CA GLU A 463 30.94 18.64 -7.77
C GLU A 463 31.22 17.70 -6.60
N ASN A 464 30.18 17.11 -6.01
CA ASN A 464 30.29 16.23 -4.84
C ASN A 464 30.34 14.74 -5.17
N ASN A 465 30.31 14.36 -6.46
CA ASN A 465 30.26 12.96 -6.91
C ASN A 465 29.07 12.16 -6.34
N TYR A 466 27.91 12.80 -6.22
CA TYR A 466 26.70 12.20 -5.65
C TYR A 466 25.89 11.34 -6.63
N TYR A 467 26.45 11.02 -7.78
CA TYR A 467 25.84 10.23 -8.84
C TYR A 467 26.18 8.73 -8.75
N VAL A 468 25.36 7.90 -9.38
CA VAL A 468 25.72 6.51 -9.71
C VAL A 468 26.86 6.54 -10.73
N GLU A 469 27.93 5.78 -10.50
CA GLU A 469 29.04 5.63 -11.46
C GLU A 469 28.73 4.55 -12.50
N ASP A 470 29.14 4.76 -13.75
CA ASP A 470 29.18 3.72 -14.78
C ASP A 470 30.37 2.80 -14.54
N ARG A 471 30.15 1.79 -13.68
CA ARG A 471 31.01 0.62 -13.53
C ARG A 471 30.16 -0.63 -13.69
N ARG A 472 30.63 -1.61 -14.43
CA ARG A 472 29.85 -2.80 -14.82
C ARG A 472 30.66 -4.07 -14.61
N ASP A 473 30.00 -5.11 -14.14
CA ASP A 473 30.55 -6.47 -14.19
C ASP A 473 30.37 -7.04 -15.60
N LEU A 474 31.25 -6.65 -16.53
CA LEU A 474 31.15 -7.04 -17.93
C LEU A 474 31.22 -8.57 -18.09
N ALA A 475 30.31 -9.14 -18.88
CA ALA A 475 30.32 -10.57 -19.20
C ALA A 475 31.64 -11.03 -19.86
N ARG A 476 32.33 -10.12 -20.54
CA ARG A 476 33.70 -10.27 -21.04
C ARG A 476 34.47 -8.98 -20.83
N SER A 477 35.74 -9.06 -20.42
CA SER A 477 36.57 -7.90 -20.13
C SER A 477 36.90 -7.05 -21.37
N ASP A 478 36.81 -7.62 -22.57
CA ASP A 478 37.02 -6.93 -23.84
C ASP A 478 35.74 -6.34 -24.46
N LEU A 479 34.57 -6.54 -23.82
CA LEU A 479 33.28 -6.08 -24.34
C LEU A 479 33.28 -4.56 -24.53
N ARG A 480 32.89 -4.12 -25.72
CA ARG A 480 32.86 -2.71 -26.13
C ARG A 480 31.43 -2.16 -26.11
N PRO A 481 31.23 -0.84 -25.93
CA PRO A 481 29.89 -0.26 -25.82
C PRO A 481 28.94 -0.60 -26.99
N TRP A 482 29.44 -0.67 -28.22
CA TRP A 482 28.64 -1.04 -29.40
C TRP A 482 28.23 -2.52 -29.45
N GLN A 483 28.81 -3.34 -28.59
CA GLN A 483 28.50 -4.76 -28.42
C GLN A 483 27.55 -5.00 -27.24
N ASP A 484 27.27 -4.00 -26.41
CA ASP A 484 26.34 -4.14 -25.28
C ASP A 484 24.89 -4.16 -25.78
N ARG A 485 24.01 -4.79 -25.01
CA ARG A 485 22.60 -5.01 -25.33
C ARG A 485 21.74 -4.89 -24.09
N TYR A 486 20.66 -4.13 -24.21
CA TYR A 486 19.63 -4.00 -23.17
C TYR A 486 18.36 -4.72 -23.57
N HIS A 487 17.77 -5.43 -22.61
CA HIS A 487 16.60 -6.28 -22.82
C HIS A 487 15.40 -5.73 -22.06
N TYR A 488 14.26 -5.65 -22.72
CA TYR A 488 12.98 -5.36 -22.06
C TYR A 488 11.85 -6.17 -22.71
N TRP A 489 10.68 -6.11 -22.11
CA TRP A 489 9.46 -6.74 -22.63
C TRP A 489 8.49 -5.68 -23.13
N ASP A 490 7.85 -5.97 -24.26
CA ASP A 490 6.81 -5.13 -24.86
C ASP A 490 5.76 -6.01 -25.55
N TYR A 491 4.50 -5.88 -25.14
CA TYR A 491 3.39 -6.69 -25.66
C TYR A 491 3.67 -8.21 -25.71
N GLY A 492 4.26 -8.77 -24.66
CA GLY A 492 4.58 -10.19 -24.58
C GLY A 492 5.78 -10.62 -25.43
N ARG A 493 6.55 -9.67 -25.98
CA ARG A 493 7.74 -9.92 -26.79
C ARG A 493 8.97 -9.37 -26.10
N ARG A 494 10.05 -10.16 -26.09
CA ARG A 494 11.36 -9.69 -25.69
C ARG A 494 11.96 -8.82 -26.79
N VAL A 495 12.33 -7.59 -26.45
CA VAL A 495 12.95 -6.62 -27.34
C VAL A 495 14.37 -6.33 -26.86
N VAL A 496 15.28 -6.13 -27.81
CA VAL A 496 16.69 -5.86 -27.57
C VAL A 496 17.08 -4.53 -28.21
N THR A 497 17.78 -3.68 -27.45
CA THR A 497 18.23 -2.37 -27.89
C THR A 497 19.76 -2.28 -27.82
N ASN A 498 20.39 -1.72 -28.87
CA ASN A 498 21.81 -1.36 -28.85
C ASN A 498 21.96 0.11 -28.44
N PRO A 499 22.48 0.39 -27.23
CA PRO A 499 22.60 1.75 -26.71
C PRO A 499 23.67 2.59 -27.42
N SER A 500 24.44 2.02 -28.36
CA SER A 500 25.37 2.79 -29.21
C SER A 500 24.78 3.17 -30.56
N GLU A 501 23.71 2.50 -31.01
CA GLU A 501 23.09 2.72 -32.32
C GLU A 501 21.79 3.52 -32.25
N THR A 502 21.11 3.46 -31.12
CA THR A 502 19.80 4.08 -30.91
C THR A 502 19.86 5.09 -29.78
N ARG A 503 19.03 6.14 -29.87
CA ARG A 503 18.84 7.16 -28.83
C ARG A 503 17.35 7.42 -28.68
N PRO A 504 16.87 7.74 -27.47
CA PRO A 504 15.51 8.24 -27.31
C PRO A 504 15.34 9.50 -28.14
N ASP A 505 14.18 9.66 -28.76
CA ASP A 505 13.85 10.80 -29.61
C ASP A 505 13.50 12.05 -28.80
N TYR A 506 14.44 12.54 -27.99
CA TYR A 506 14.26 13.77 -27.23
C TYR A 506 14.25 15.00 -28.14
N ARG A 507 13.44 16.00 -27.78
CA ARG A 507 13.49 17.33 -28.41
C ARG A 507 14.89 17.93 -28.48
N ILE A 508 15.66 17.71 -27.41
CA ILE A 508 17.08 18.03 -27.35
C ILE A 508 17.82 16.70 -27.38
N PRO A 509 18.44 16.33 -28.51
CA PRO A 509 19.07 15.02 -28.68
C PRO A 509 20.15 14.74 -27.63
N ASP A 510 20.27 13.47 -27.23
CA ASP A 510 21.39 13.01 -26.40
C ASP A 510 22.64 12.75 -27.27
N GLU A 511 23.47 13.78 -27.40
CA GLU A 511 24.72 13.74 -28.18
C GLU A 511 25.89 13.03 -27.45
N THR A 512 25.62 12.36 -26.32
CA THR A 512 26.68 11.72 -25.53
C THR A 512 27.30 10.54 -26.26
N ASP A 513 28.62 10.58 -26.39
CA ASP A 513 29.42 9.44 -26.83
C ASP A 513 29.52 8.42 -25.67
N LEU A 514 28.75 7.34 -25.79
CA LEU A 514 28.75 6.25 -24.81
C LEU A 514 30.14 5.63 -24.67
N SER A 515 30.99 5.64 -25.71
CA SER A 515 32.34 5.06 -25.64
C SER A 515 33.27 5.75 -24.64
N VAL A 516 32.96 7.00 -24.27
CA VAL A 516 33.72 7.78 -23.30
C VAL A 516 33.28 7.49 -21.85
N THR A 517 32.02 7.11 -21.65
CA THR A 517 31.42 6.95 -20.32
C THR A 517 31.27 5.48 -19.89
N TYR A 518 31.11 4.58 -20.86
CA TYR A 518 30.88 3.15 -20.66
C TYR A 518 31.96 2.49 -19.81
N ASN A 519 31.57 1.97 -18.65
CA ASN A 519 32.43 1.29 -17.68
C ASN A 519 33.70 2.09 -17.30
N ALA A 520 33.64 3.43 -17.37
CA ALA A 520 34.79 4.32 -17.17
C ALA A 520 34.89 4.91 -15.75
N GLY A 521 33.96 4.58 -14.84
CA GLY A 521 33.86 5.22 -13.51
C GLY A 521 33.46 6.70 -13.59
N LYS A 522 32.80 7.09 -14.68
CA LYS A 522 32.18 8.41 -14.88
C LYS A 522 30.71 8.37 -14.42
N PRO A 523 30.01 9.51 -14.27
CA PRO A 523 28.57 9.49 -14.01
C PRO A 523 27.84 8.58 -15.00
N PHE A 524 27.02 7.67 -14.49
CA PHE A 524 26.18 6.80 -15.30
C PHE A 524 25.22 7.64 -16.13
N ARG A 525 25.31 7.49 -17.45
CA ARG A 525 24.49 8.22 -18.40
C ARG A 525 23.15 7.51 -18.59
N GLY A 526 22.08 8.12 -18.07
CA GLY A 526 20.72 7.64 -18.24
C GLY A 526 19.80 8.73 -18.80
N GLY A 527 18.50 8.57 -18.57
CA GLY A 527 17.49 9.56 -18.93
C GLY A 527 16.10 9.16 -18.46
N VAL A 528 15.14 10.08 -18.59
CA VAL A 528 13.71 9.82 -18.40
C VAL A 528 12.98 10.14 -19.69
N TYR A 529 11.97 9.36 -20.04
CA TYR A 529 11.17 9.55 -21.25
C TYR A 529 9.69 9.52 -20.90
N TYR A 530 9.00 10.63 -21.14
CA TYR A 530 7.58 10.81 -20.84
C TYR A 530 6.70 10.67 -22.09
N GLY A 531 7.23 10.05 -23.15
CA GLY A 531 6.59 10.01 -24.48
C GLY A 531 6.82 11.30 -25.28
N TRP A 532 6.61 11.23 -26.60
CA TRP A 532 6.48 12.42 -27.48
C TRP A 532 7.69 13.36 -27.51
N GLY A 533 8.87 12.78 -27.32
CA GLY A 533 10.13 13.52 -27.16
C GLY A 533 10.24 14.36 -25.89
N ASN A 534 9.29 14.23 -24.96
CA ASN A 534 9.36 14.81 -23.63
C ASN A 534 10.22 13.95 -22.70
N GLY A 535 10.92 14.62 -21.78
CA GLY A 535 12.00 14.05 -21.00
C GLY A 535 13.35 14.64 -21.38
N ALA A 536 14.40 14.07 -20.82
CA ALA A 536 15.76 14.53 -21.03
C ALA A 536 16.79 13.45 -20.66
N PRO A 537 17.99 13.48 -21.27
CA PRO A 537 19.10 12.68 -20.80
C PRO A 537 19.70 13.29 -19.51
N GLY A 538 20.25 12.45 -18.64
CA GLY A 538 20.65 12.88 -17.30
C GLY A 538 21.48 11.88 -16.52
N TYR A 539 21.54 12.13 -15.22
CA TYR A 539 22.25 11.33 -14.23
C TYR A 539 21.29 10.91 -13.12
N TYR A 540 21.63 9.82 -12.44
CA TYR A 540 20.89 9.31 -11.29
C TYR A 540 21.72 9.49 -10.02
N PRO A 541 21.16 10.04 -8.92
CA PRO A 541 21.86 10.14 -7.65
C PRO A 541 22.07 8.75 -7.04
N ASN A 542 23.21 8.55 -6.36
CA ASN A 542 23.51 7.31 -5.65
C ASN A 542 22.78 7.25 -4.29
N LEU A 543 21.48 6.97 -4.32
CA LEU A 543 20.63 6.96 -3.13
C LEU A 543 20.93 5.83 -2.14
N ASN A 544 21.84 4.91 -2.46
CA ASN A 544 22.33 3.92 -1.50
C ASN A 544 23.37 4.51 -0.53
N ASN A 545 23.98 5.64 -0.89
CA ASN A 545 24.76 6.47 0.02
C ASN A 545 23.83 7.36 0.86
N HIS A 546 23.95 7.29 2.19
CA HIS A 546 23.15 8.10 3.11
C HIS A 546 23.37 9.61 2.97
N GLU A 547 24.59 10.07 2.68
CA GLU A 547 24.88 11.50 2.45
C GLU A 547 24.12 12.03 1.23
N VAL A 548 24.02 11.22 0.18
CA VAL A 548 23.26 11.57 -1.03
C VAL A 548 21.77 11.63 -0.75
N ARG A 549 21.24 10.78 0.14
CA ARG A 549 19.84 10.87 0.58
C ARG A 549 19.55 12.16 1.35
N GLU A 550 20.48 12.59 2.20
CA GLU A 550 20.37 13.90 2.88
C GLU A 550 20.44 15.07 1.90
N TRP A 551 21.35 15.00 0.93
CA TRP A 551 21.45 15.99 -0.15
C TRP A 551 20.17 16.06 -0.98
N TRP A 552 19.62 14.91 -1.39
CA TRP A 552 18.36 14.80 -2.13
C TRP A 552 17.22 15.49 -1.38
N GLY A 553 17.11 15.24 -0.07
CA GLY A 553 16.10 15.85 0.78
C GLY A 553 16.15 17.39 0.82
N LYS A 554 17.34 17.99 0.68
CA LYS A 554 17.52 19.45 0.67
C LYS A 554 17.02 20.12 -0.62
N GLN A 555 16.99 19.39 -1.74
CA GLN A 555 16.64 19.93 -3.05
C GLN A 555 15.16 20.37 -3.14
N PHE A 556 14.29 19.86 -2.26
CA PHE A 556 12.87 20.25 -2.21
C PHE A 556 12.62 21.68 -1.72
N LYS A 557 13.63 22.35 -1.13
CA LYS A 557 13.50 23.66 -0.48
C LYS A 557 12.79 24.69 -1.37
N TYR A 558 13.27 24.89 -2.60
CA TYR A 558 12.71 25.88 -3.52
C TYR A 558 11.23 25.64 -3.84
N LEU A 559 10.83 24.38 -4.08
CA LEU A 559 9.44 24.03 -4.39
C LEU A 559 8.50 24.33 -3.21
N PHE A 560 8.93 24.02 -1.99
CA PHE A 560 8.14 24.29 -0.78
C PHE A 560 8.11 25.77 -0.40
N GLU A 561 9.18 26.53 -0.68
CA GLU A 561 9.20 28.00 -0.54
C GLU A 561 8.21 28.65 -1.52
N CYS A 562 8.10 28.10 -2.74
CA CYS A 562 7.07 28.51 -3.70
C CYS A 562 5.66 28.14 -3.23
N GLY A 563 5.48 27.06 -2.45
CA GLY A 563 4.20 26.70 -1.87
C GLY A 563 3.65 25.34 -2.31
N VAL A 564 4.48 24.42 -2.79
CA VAL A 564 4.12 22.99 -2.86
C VAL A 564 3.90 22.44 -1.44
N GLU A 565 2.91 21.57 -1.25
CA GLU A 565 2.54 21.04 0.08
C GLU A 565 2.83 19.54 0.26
N PHE A 566 2.86 18.79 -0.83
CA PHE A 566 3.12 17.35 -0.84
C PHE A 566 3.77 16.94 -2.16
N ILE A 567 4.25 15.69 -2.26
CA ILE A 567 5.04 15.24 -3.41
C ILE A 567 4.38 14.06 -4.10
N TRP A 568 4.38 14.09 -5.44
CA TRP A 568 4.16 12.92 -6.28
C TRP A 568 5.52 12.39 -6.72
N GLN A 569 5.89 11.23 -6.19
CA GLN A 569 7.17 10.57 -6.49
C GLN A 569 6.95 9.56 -7.61
N ASP A 570 7.38 9.91 -8.83
CA ASP A 570 7.14 9.11 -10.02
C ASP A 570 8.43 8.59 -10.64
N MET A 571 8.31 7.78 -11.70
CA MET A 571 9.44 7.32 -12.49
C MET A 571 10.52 6.65 -11.63
N THR A 572 10.06 5.93 -10.60
CA THR A 572 10.87 5.37 -9.52
C THR A 572 11.66 4.13 -9.93
N SER A 573 11.36 3.58 -11.11
CA SER A 573 12.20 2.64 -11.85
C SER A 573 13.15 3.48 -12.73
N PRO A 574 14.40 3.70 -12.33
CA PRO A 574 15.28 4.68 -12.98
C PRO A 574 15.70 4.21 -14.37
N CYS A 575 15.70 5.08 -15.39
CA CYS A 575 16.11 4.84 -16.79
C CYS A 575 14.99 4.40 -17.75
N ILE A 576 13.86 5.11 -17.78
CA ILE A 576 12.61 4.73 -18.48
C ILE A 576 12.67 4.77 -20.02
N ALA A 577 13.85 4.87 -20.64
CA ALA A 577 14.00 4.65 -22.08
C ALA A 577 14.74 3.32 -22.34
N PRO A 578 14.31 2.52 -23.33
CA PRO A 578 14.94 1.23 -23.62
C PRO A 578 16.42 1.34 -24.02
N GLU A 579 16.87 2.53 -24.43
CA GLU A 579 18.27 2.82 -24.79
C GLU A 579 19.18 3.04 -23.57
N TYR A 580 18.64 3.20 -22.36
CA TYR A 580 19.46 3.49 -21.17
C TYR A 580 19.75 2.28 -20.27
N GLY A 581 18.93 1.23 -20.34
CA GLY A 581 19.24 -0.01 -19.65
C GLY A 581 18.14 -1.06 -19.77
N ASP A 582 18.35 -2.15 -19.03
CA ASP A 582 17.47 -3.32 -19.08
C ASP A 582 16.12 -3.02 -18.41
N MET A 583 15.02 -3.58 -18.96
CA MET A 583 13.65 -3.41 -18.49
C MET A 583 13.21 -1.94 -18.40
N LYS A 584 13.75 -1.08 -19.26
CA LYS A 584 13.60 0.39 -19.17
C LYS A 584 14.00 0.88 -17.77
N SER A 585 15.07 0.31 -17.25
CA SER A 585 15.63 0.62 -15.95
C SER A 585 17.17 0.50 -15.98
N PHE A 586 17.88 0.48 -14.85
CA PHE A 586 19.33 0.31 -14.82
C PHE A 586 19.78 -0.96 -15.58
N PRO A 587 20.93 -0.93 -16.28
CA PRO A 587 21.54 -2.15 -16.83
C PRO A 587 21.76 -3.18 -15.72
N PHE A 588 21.38 -4.44 -15.95
CA PHE A 588 21.38 -5.47 -14.90
C PHE A 588 22.75 -5.68 -14.25
N ARG A 589 23.83 -5.50 -15.01
CA ARG A 589 25.24 -5.65 -14.58
C ARG A 589 25.90 -4.34 -14.14
N LEU A 590 25.17 -3.22 -14.10
CA LEU A 590 25.66 -1.98 -13.49
C LEU A 590 25.94 -2.23 -12.00
N LEU A 591 27.10 -1.77 -11.53
CA LEU A 591 27.57 -1.95 -10.16
C LEU A 591 27.10 -0.77 -9.31
N LEU A 592 26.03 -1.00 -8.56
CA LEU A 592 25.51 -0.08 -7.56
C LEU A 592 26.18 -0.35 -6.21
N ASP A 593 26.24 0.66 -5.35
CA ASP A 593 26.69 0.46 -3.97
C ASP A 593 25.65 -0.32 -3.17
N SER A 594 26.09 -1.19 -2.27
CA SER A 594 25.19 -1.74 -1.26
C SER A 594 24.67 -0.61 -0.36
N ASP A 595 23.57 -0.88 0.31
CA ASP A 595 23.00 0.07 1.25
C ASP A 595 23.99 0.48 2.36
N THR A 596 23.95 1.76 2.75
CA THR A 596 24.69 2.31 3.89
C THR A 596 23.75 3.00 4.87
N ARG A 597 23.95 2.77 6.18
CA ARG A 597 23.12 3.34 7.26
C ARG A 597 23.75 4.61 7.83
N LEU A 598 22.95 5.41 8.53
CA LEU A 598 23.33 6.73 9.09
C LEU A 598 24.58 6.72 10.02
N ASN A 599 24.94 5.58 10.59
CA ASN A 599 26.08 5.43 11.50
C ASN A 599 27.23 4.61 10.91
N GLU A 600 27.19 4.32 9.61
CA GLU A 600 28.20 3.53 8.91
C GLU A 600 29.06 4.42 8.03
N SER A 601 30.38 4.22 8.07
CA SER A 601 31.28 4.85 7.11
C SER A 601 31.04 4.24 5.72
N TYR A 602 30.63 5.09 4.76
CA TYR A 602 30.38 4.66 3.39
C TYR A 602 31.61 3.96 2.78
N GLU A 603 32.81 4.50 3.00
CA GLU A 603 34.07 3.97 2.47
C GLU A 603 34.45 2.60 3.05
N GLU A 604 33.95 2.25 4.25
CA GLU A 604 34.28 1.00 4.94
C GLU A 604 33.26 -0.12 4.68
N VAL A 605 32.03 0.23 4.32
CA VAL A 605 30.88 -0.70 4.34
C VAL A 605 30.25 -0.92 2.96
N ALA A 606 30.36 0.03 2.02
CA ALA A 606 29.73 -0.09 0.71
C ALA A 606 30.42 -1.17 -0.15
N VAL A 607 29.71 -2.25 -0.44
CA VAL A 607 30.15 -3.30 -1.36
C VAL A 607 29.40 -3.15 -2.67
N LYS A 608 30.10 -3.21 -3.81
CA LYS A 608 29.47 -3.15 -5.13
C LYS A 608 28.61 -4.40 -5.39
N ARG A 609 27.38 -4.18 -5.86
CA ARG A 609 26.38 -5.21 -6.22
C ARG A 609 25.84 -4.92 -7.62
N LYS A 610 25.46 -5.97 -8.35
CA LYS A 610 24.81 -5.80 -9.65
C LYS A 610 23.42 -5.22 -9.44
N ALA A 611 22.97 -4.32 -10.31
CA ALA A 611 21.67 -3.67 -10.18
C ALA A 611 20.52 -4.68 -10.03
N ILE A 612 20.54 -5.79 -10.78
CA ILE A 612 19.51 -6.84 -10.68
C ILE A 612 19.46 -7.54 -9.32
N GLU A 613 20.57 -7.55 -8.56
CA GLU A 613 20.64 -8.14 -7.22
C GLU A 613 20.02 -7.24 -6.15
N ILE A 614 19.94 -5.93 -6.37
CA ILE A 614 19.36 -4.98 -5.40
C ILE A 614 18.33 -4.07 -6.07
N TRP A 615 17.58 -4.65 -7.01
CA TRP A 615 16.74 -3.95 -7.97
C TRP A 615 15.76 -2.96 -7.34
N ALA A 616 14.99 -3.42 -6.34
CA ALA A 616 13.97 -2.60 -5.71
C ALA A 616 14.52 -1.63 -4.63
N LEU A 617 15.80 -1.78 -4.22
CA LEU A 617 16.40 -0.98 -3.14
C LEU A 617 16.53 0.49 -3.51
N TYR A 618 16.87 0.80 -4.77
CA TYR A 618 17.00 2.19 -5.23
C TYR A 618 15.71 2.97 -5.00
N SER A 619 14.59 2.40 -5.45
CA SER A 619 13.27 3.01 -5.29
C SER A 619 12.91 3.13 -3.81
N TYR A 620 13.15 2.11 -2.99
CA TYR A 620 12.91 2.19 -1.54
C TYR A 620 13.66 3.38 -0.92
N ASN A 621 14.96 3.52 -1.23
CA ASN A 621 15.82 4.58 -0.72
C ASN A 621 15.39 5.98 -1.20
N LEU A 622 14.78 6.09 -2.38
CA LEU A 622 14.18 7.33 -2.87
C LEU A 622 13.02 7.80 -1.97
N TYR A 623 12.10 6.91 -1.60
CA TYR A 623 10.99 7.28 -0.71
C TYR A 623 11.47 7.69 0.68
N GLU A 624 12.43 6.96 1.23
CA GLU A 624 13.02 7.29 2.52
C GLU A 624 13.75 8.64 2.47
N ALA A 625 14.54 8.90 1.42
CA ALA A 625 15.24 10.17 1.22
C ALA A 625 14.26 11.35 1.10
N THR A 626 13.20 11.20 0.29
CA THR A 626 12.17 12.22 0.14
C THR A 626 11.46 12.46 1.48
N PHE A 627 11.02 11.41 2.18
CA PHE A 627 10.32 11.55 3.47
C PHE A 627 11.16 12.26 4.52
N ASN A 628 12.41 11.84 4.71
CA ASN A 628 13.33 12.45 5.67
C ASN A 628 13.70 13.89 5.27
N GLY A 629 13.84 14.14 3.96
CA GLY A 629 14.00 15.49 3.43
C GLY A 629 12.86 16.41 3.83
N LEU A 630 11.62 16.02 3.52
CA LEU A 630 10.42 16.81 3.84
C LEU A 630 10.22 17.04 5.35
N GLN A 631 10.63 16.07 6.17
CA GLN A 631 10.61 16.19 7.63
C GLN A 631 11.59 17.27 8.12
N ASN A 632 12.76 17.35 7.50
CA ASN A 632 13.87 18.20 7.92
C ASN A 632 13.97 19.54 7.17
N LEU A 633 13.09 19.82 6.20
CA LEU A 633 13.09 21.07 5.43
C LEU A 633 13.07 22.34 6.29
N HIS A 634 12.41 22.29 7.45
CA HIS A 634 12.38 23.40 8.40
C HIS A 634 13.75 23.76 9.01
N LEU A 635 14.78 22.93 8.83
CA LEU A 635 16.16 23.20 9.25
C LEU A 635 17.00 23.81 8.13
N SER A 636 16.49 23.81 6.88
CA SER A 636 17.18 24.39 5.74
C SER A 636 17.28 25.92 5.91
N GLY A 637 18.50 26.46 5.93
CA GLY A 637 18.79 27.87 6.28
C GLY A 637 19.48 28.08 7.63
N THR A 638 19.48 27.06 8.51
CA THR A 638 20.26 27.08 9.78
C THR A 638 21.56 26.29 9.74
N LEU A 639 21.76 25.54 8.65
CA LEU A 639 22.94 24.74 8.37
C LEU A 639 23.63 25.28 7.11
N ALA A 640 23.98 26.57 7.13
CA ALA A 640 25.05 27.05 6.28
C ALA A 640 26.36 26.86 7.05
N GLU A 641 27.18 25.92 6.54
CA GLU A 641 28.64 25.94 6.63
C GLU A 641 29.28 25.84 8.04
N ASN A 642 29.89 24.68 8.32
CA ASN A 642 30.99 24.50 9.27
C ASN A 642 30.75 24.85 10.77
N ASN A 643 30.28 23.89 11.57
CA ASN A 643 30.98 23.46 12.81
C ASN A 643 30.19 22.43 13.62
N THR A 644 30.90 21.40 14.04
CA THR A 644 30.59 20.51 15.15
C THR A 644 30.59 21.29 16.48
N SER A 645 29.50 21.98 16.82
CA SER A 645 29.20 22.35 18.21
C SER A 645 27.74 22.75 18.40
N LEU A 646 26.99 21.91 19.13
CA LEU A 646 25.64 22.16 19.63
C LEU A 646 25.68 23.24 20.74
N THR A 647 25.71 24.53 20.41
CA THR A 647 25.69 25.62 21.42
C THR A 647 24.84 26.85 21.09
N LYS A 648 23.84 26.76 20.20
CA LYS A 648 22.83 27.83 20.03
C LYS A 648 21.42 27.36 20.35
N THR A 649 20.61 28.24 20.94
CA THR A 649 19.22 27.93 21.36
C THR A 649 18.25 28.02 20.18
N ASN A 650 17.19 27.19 20.21
CA ASN A 650 16.18 27.07 19.13
C ASN A 650 15.48 28.37 18.71
N GLN A 651 15.49 29.42 19.55
CA GLN A 651 14.86 30.70 19.24
C GLN A 651 15.69 31.59 18.32
N GLU A 652 17.02 31.45 18.28
CA GLU A 652 17.89 32.24 17.39
C GLU A 652 17.97 31.66 15.96
N LEU A 653 17.58 30.39 15.79
CA LEU A 653 17.64 29.64 14.53
C LEU A 653 16.42 29.85 13.60
N THR A 654 15.36 30.50 14.06
CA THR A 654 14.07 30.54 13.34
C THR A 654 13.66 31.92 12.82
N ALA A 655 14.47 32.96 13.02
CA ALA A 655 14.20 34.30 12.49
C ALA A 655 14.51 34.36 10.98
N GLY A 656 13.47 34.45 10.14
CA GLY A 656 13.59 34.60 8.67
C GLY A 656 13.51 33.31 7.85
N ASN A 657 13.19 32.17 8.47
CA ASN A 657 13.03 30.89 7.77
C ASN A 657 11.60 30.69 7.23
N GLU A 658 11.43 30.79 5.91
CA GLU A 658 10.13 30.64 5.23
C GLU A 658 9.50 29.24 5.35
N LEU A 659 10.29 28.23 5.72
CA LEU A 659 9.84 26.84 5.89
C LEU A 659 9.65 26.43 7.36
N ALA A 660 9.68 27.37 8.31
CA ALA A 660 9.44 27.07 9.73
C ALA A 660 8.08 26.37 9.97
N TRP A 661 7.08 26.63 9.13
CA TRP A 661 5.77 26.01 9.18
C TRP A 661 5.79 24.49 8.97
N ARG A 662 6.85 23.92 8.36
CA ARG A 662 7.00 22.47 8.14
C ARG A 662 7.32 21.68 9.40
N LYS A 663 7.85 22.34 10.44
CA LYS A 663 8.22 21.68 11.70
C LYS A 663 7.02 20.96 12.31
N GLY A 664 7.17 19.66 12.57
CA GLY A 664 6.12 18.85 13.20
C GLY A 664 4.85 18.65 12.37
N ARG A 665 4.90 18.86 11.04
CA ARG A 665 3.79 18.57 10.13
C ARG A 665 4.02 17.24 9.42
N ARG A 666 2.95 16.45 9.28
CA ARG A 666 2.95 15.18 8.55
C ARG A 666 3.38 15.40 7.10
N ASN A 667 4.00 14.37 6.55
CA ASN A 667 4.32 14.29 5.13
C ASN A 667 3.19 13.59 4.37
N PHE A 668 3.00 13.98 3.12
CA PHE A 668 2.30 13.14 2.17
C PHE A 668 3.17 12.98 0.92
N ILE A 669 3.42 11.73 0.58
CA ILE A 669 4.06 11.31 -0.66
C ILE A 669 3.13 10.31 -1.30
N ILE A 670 2.75 10.53 -2.55
CA ILE A 670 2.11 9.50 -3.37
C ILE A 670 3.17 8.97 -4.34
N GLY A 671 3.45 7.68 -4.25
CA GLY A 671 4.47 7.01 -5.05
C GLY A 671 3.87 6.19 -6.19
N ARG A 672 4.66 5.91 -7.23
CA ARG A 672 4.33 4.86 -8.21
C ARG A 672 4.81 3.49 -7.74
N GLY A 673 6.07 3.13 -8.02
CA GLY A 673 6.61 1.79 -7.77
C GLY A 673 7.64 1.74 -6.64
N SER A 674 7.66 0.69 -5.81
CA SER A 674 8.68 0.50 -4.75
C SER A 674 8.75 -0.96 -4.26
N TYR A 675 9.21 -1.15 -3.03
CA TYR A 675 9.28 -2.43 -2.32
C TYR A 675 8.45 -2.39 -1.02
N ILE A 676 8.13 -3.57 -0.49
CA ILE A 676 7.58 -3.77 0.87
C ILE A 676 8.29 -2.87 1.90
N GLY A 677 7.50 -2.26 2.78
CA GLY A 677 7.99 -1.29 3.78
C GLY A 677 7.93 0.17 3.32
N SER A 678 7.84 0.46 2.02
CA SER A 678 7.71 1.85 1.53
C SER A 678 6.43 2.57 2.01
N HIS A 679 5.40 1.82 2.43
CA HIS A 679 4.15 2.35 3.01
C HIS A 679 4.37 3.14 4.32
N LYS A 680 5.53 2.95 4.99
CA LYS A 680 6.00 3.79 6.10
C LYS A 680 6.11 5.26 5.69
N PHE A 681 6.47 5.51 4.44
CA PHE A 681 6.84 6.83 3.91
C PHE A 681 5.80 7.40 2.94
N ALA A 682 5.18 6.55 2.11
CA ALA A 682 4.34 6.98 1.00
C ALA A 682 3.05 6.15 0.88
N GLY A 683 2.03 6.71 0.21
CA GLY A 683 0.96 5.92 -0.41
C GLY A 683 1.37 5.46 -1.81
N LEU A 684 0.53 4.64 -2.45
CA LEU A 684 0.82 4.02 -3.75
C LEU A 684 -0.27 4.32 -4.80
N TRP A 685 0.10 4.99 -5.87
CA TRP A 685 -0.70 5.03 -7.10
C TRP A 685 -0.24 3.91 -8.02
N THR A 686 -1.19 3.15 -8.56
CA THR A 686 -0.91 1.90 -9.29
C THR A 686 -0.51 2.11 -10.75
N GLY A 687 0.02 3.27 -11.10
CA GLY A 687 0.54 3.57 -12.43
C GLY A 687 -0.48 3.70 -13.56
N ASP A 688 0.03 3.59 -14.78
CA ASP A 688 -0.61 4.02 -16.03
C ASP A 688 -1.69 3.05 -16.51
N ASN A 689 -2.84 3.10 -15.83
CA ASN A 689 -4.06 2.43 -16.25
C ASN A 689 -4.71 3.12 -17.45
N ALA A 690 -5.47 2.39 -18.25
CA ALA A 690 -6.20 2.95 -19.41
C ALA A 690 -7.70 3.10 -19.14
N SER A 691 -8.37 3.95 -19.92
CA SER A 691 -9.83 4.17 -19.88
C SER A 691 -10.62 2.96 -20.39
N THR A 692 -10.57 1.83 -19.68
CA THR A 692 -11.25 0.59 -20.08
C THR A 692 -12.03 -0.04 -18.92
N TRP A 693 -13.05 -0.83 -19.27
CA TRP A 693 -13.78 -1.66 -18.30
C TRP A 693 -12.90 -2.71 -17.64
N ASP A 694 -11.88 -3.21 -18.34
CA ASP A 694 -10.94 -4.18 -17.78
C ASP A 694 -10.17 -3.58 -16.61
N PHE A 695 -9.67 -2.33 -16.74
CA PHE A 695 -9.01 -1.63 -15.64
C PHE A 695 -9.96 -1.32 -14.48
N LEU A 696 -11.17 -0.85 -14.75
CA LEU A 696 -12.16 -0.67 -13.69
C LEU A 696 -12.42 -1.99 -12.94
N SER A 697 -12.48 -3.12 -13.66
CA SER A 697 -12.73 -4.44 -13.07
C SER A 697 -11.59 -4.99 -12.20
N THR A 698 -10.36 -4.49 -12.35
CA THR A 698 -9.22 -4.86 -11.47
C THR A 698 -9.03 -3.89 -10.31
N SER A 699 -9.53 -2.66 -10.45
CA SER A 699 -9.23 -1.54 -9.56
C SER A 699 -9.55 -1.80 -8.08
N VAL A 700 -10.73 -2.36 -7.77
CA VAL A 700 -11.15 -2.67 -6.39
C VAL A 700 -10.24 -3.74 -5.80
N VAL A 701 -9.99 -4.82 -6.53
CA VAL A 701 -9.14 -5.93 -6.07
C VAL A 701 -7.71 -5.48 -5.81
N GLN A 702 -7.15 -4.62 -6.67
CA GLN A 702 -5.79 -4.12 -6.46
C GLN A 702 -5.67 -3.32 -5.18
N VAL A 703 -6.62 -2.41 -4.91
CA VAL A 703 -6.65 -1.65 -3.64
C VAL A 703 -6.81 -2.56 -2.43
N LEU A 704 -7.67 -3.59 -2.51
CA LEU A 704 -7.83 -4.58 -1.44
C LEU A 704 -6.56 -5.42 -1.24
N GLY A 705 -5.91 -5.86 -2.30
CA GLY A 705 -4.67 -6.64 -2.27
C GLY A 705 -3.52 -5.86 -1.63
N LEU A 706 -3.38 -4.58 -1.98
CA LEU A 706 -2.43 -3.64 -1.38
C LEU A 706 -2.74 -3.33 0.08
N GLY A 707 -4.02 -3.17 0.43
CA GLY A 707 -4.43 -3.03 1.83
C GLY A 707 -4.02 -4.25 2.66
N LEU A 708 -4.28 -5.45 2.13
CA LEU A 708 -3.89 -6.72 2.75
C LEU A 708 -2.37 -6.91 2.89
N SER A 709 -1.54 -6.14 2.19
CA SER A 709 -0.09 -6.15 2.34
C SER A 709 0.46 -4.97 3.16
N GLY A 710 -0.41 -4.17 3.78
CA GLY A 710 -0.06 -3.04 4.65
C GLY A 710 -0.09 -1.67 3.97
N ASN A 711 -0.32 -1.60 2.65
CA ASN A 711 -0.37 -0.35 1.90
C ASN A 711 -1.81 0.20 1.83
N ALA A 712 -2.22 0.88 2.90
CA ALA A 712 -3.61 1.30 3.09
C ALA A 712 -4.05 2.54 2.32
N ILE A 713 -3.11 3.34 1.79
CA ILE A 713 -3.43 4.50 0.92
C ILE A 713 -2.98 4.17 -0.48
N SER A 714 -3.91 3.67 -1.29
CA SER A 714 -3.66 3.30 -2.68
C SER A 714 -4.86 3.47 -3.61
N GLY A 715 -4.61 3.57 -4.91
CA GLY A 715 -5.65 3.66 -5.94
C GLY A 715 -5.11 3.86 -7.36
N GLN A 716 -5.96 3.57 -8.35
CA GLN A 716 -5.75 3.89 -9.77
C GLN A 716 -6.17 5.33 -10.09
N ASP A 717 -5.81 5.81 -11.28
CA ASP A 717 -6.42 7.03 -11.81
C ASP A 717 -7.85 6.77 -12.28
N VAL A 718 -8.79 7.47 -11.65
CA VAL A 718 -10.21 7.32 -11.91
C VAL A 718 -10.54 7.89 -13.29
N GLY A 719 -11.13 7.04 -14.14
CA GLY A 719 -11.36 7.32 -15.55
C GLY A 719 -10.27 6.79 -16.48
N GLY A 720 -9.14 6.31 -15.92
CA GLY A 720 -7.96 5.85 -16.66
C GLY A 720 -7.01 7.00 -16.99
N PHE A 721 -5.71 6.78 -16.85
CA PHE A 721 -4.68 7.72 -17.29
C PHE A 721 -4.59 7.75 -18.82
N GLU A 722 -4.29 6.59 -19.40
CA GLU A 722 -4.10 6.35 -20.82
C GLU A 722 -5.43 6.31 -21.60
N PHE A 723 -5.36 6.62 -22.89
CA PHE A 723 -6.46 6.44 -23.83
C PHE A 723 -6.33 5.13 -24.61
N ILE A 724 -7.45 4.65 -25.15
CA ILE A 724 -7.53 3.51 -26.07
C ILE A 724 -8.45 3.88 -27.23
N GLU A 725 -8.26 3.24 -28.39
CA GLU A 725 -9.23 3.37 -29.49
C GLU A 725 -10.52 2.58 -29.17
N PRO A 726 -11.73 3.10 -29.47
CA PRO A 726 -12.02 4.40 -30.11
C PRO A 726 -12.17 5.59 -29.13
N ASP A 727 -12.19 5.35 -27.81
CA ASP A 727 -12.42 6.35 -26.75
C ASP A 727 -11.17 7.20 -26.47
N HIS A 728 -10.69 7.89 -27.49
CA HIS A 728 -9.41 8.58 -27.44
C HIS A 728 -9.48 10.02 -26.90
N ASN A 729 -10.62 10.72 -27.09
CA ASN A 729 -10.76 12.15 -26.75
C ASN A 729 -11.18 12.40 -25.30
N TRP A 730 -11.80 11.44 -24.63
CA TRP A 730 -12.24 11.52 -23.24
C TRP A 730 -12.59 10.11 -22.77
N ALA A 731 -12.60 9.88 -21.46
CA ALA A 731 -13.12 8.63 -20.91
C ALA A 731 -14.62 8.51 -21.23
N ASN A 732 -15.09 7.31 -21.58
CA ASN A 732 -16.51 7.07 -21.79
C ASN A 732 -17.34 7.58 -20.57
N PRO A 733 -18.42 8.36 -20.77
CA PRO A 733 -19.17 8.97 -19.66
C PRO A 733 -19.74 7.97 -18.66
N GLU A 734 -20.22 6.82 -19.14
CA GLU A 734 -20.73 5.75 -18.27
C GLU A 734 -19.59 5.12 -17.46
N LEU A 735 -18.47 4.79 -18.12
CA LEU A 735 -17.28 4.25 -17.45
C LEU A 735 -16.82 5.19 -16.33
N LEU A 736 -16.74 6.50 -16.60
CA LEU A 736 -16.34 7.49 -15.60
C LEU A 736 -17.30 7.49 -14.41
N ILE A 737 -18.62 7.50 -14.64
CA ILE A 737 -19.63 7.44 -13.57
C ILE A 737 -19.47 6.19 -12.70
N ARG A 738 -19.28 5.01 -13.31
CA ARG A 738 -19.07 3.75 -12.57
C ARG A 738 -17.80 3.79 -11.74
N TRP A 739 -16.74 4.37 -12.28
CA TRP A 739 -15.46 4.50 -11.59
C TRP A 739 -15.55 5.42 -10.37
N TYR A 740 -16.29 6.54 -10.45
CA TYR A 740 -16.55 7.42 -9.30
C TYR A 740 -17.38 6.72 -8.22
N GLY A 741 -18.36 5.92 -8.62
CA GLY A 741 -19.12 5.10 -7.68
C GLY A 741 -18.23 4.10 -6.94
N ALA A 742 -17.37 3.38 -7.67
CA ALA A 742 -16.41 2.43 -7.10
C ALA A 742 -15.41 3.09 -6.14
N TYR A 743 -14.90 4.28 -6.48
CA TYR A 743 -13.87 4.99 -5.70
C TYR A 743 -14.43 5.90 -4.60
N SER A 744 -15.75 6.03 -4.51
CA SER A 744 -16.43 6.93 -3.57
C SER A 744 -15.88 6.83 -2.14
N LEU A 745 -15.63 5.60 -1.65
CA LEU A 745 -15.12 5.35 -0.31
C LEU A 745 -13.80 4.54 -0.27
N LEU A 746 -13.11 4.38 -1.40
CA LEU A 746 -11.75 3.83 -1.42
C LEU A 746 -10.73 4.82 -0.80
N PRO A 747 -9.60 4.36 -0.24
CA PRO A 747 -8.70 5.18 0.56
C PRO A 747 -8.09 6.38 -0.17
N TRP A 748 -7.87 6.30 -1.49
CA TRP A 748 -7.29 7.39 -2.26
C TRP A 748 -8.06 7.60 -3.57
N PHE A 749 -8.41 8.86 -3.87
CA PHE A 749 -9.30 9.21 -4.97
C PHE A 749 -8.72 10.35 -5.79
N ARG A 750 -8.05 10.00 -6.91
CA ARG A 750 -7.55 10.95 -7.91
C ARG A 750 -8.16 10.67 -9.29
N ASN A 751 -8.63 11.71 -9.95
CA ASN A 751 -8.87 11.70 -11.40
C ASN A 751 -7.62 12.27 -12.09
N HIS A 752 -6.95 11.50 -12.93
CA HIS A 752 -5.78 11.93 -13.68
C HIS A 752 -5.71 11.27 -15.06
N TYR A 753 -5.15 12.00 -16.02
CA TYR A 753 -5.12 11.61 -17.43
C TYR A 753 -4.08 12.41 -18.22
N THR A 754 -3.74 11.94 -19.42
CA THR A 754 -2.82 12.62 -20.34
C THR A 754 -3.53 13.34 -21.50
N LYS A 755 -3.08 14.57 -21.78
CA LYS A 755 -3.46 15.36 -22.96
C LYS A 755 -2.53 15.15 -24.16
N TYR A 756 -1.51 14.31 -24.08
CA TYR A 756 -0.52 14.08 -25.15
C TYR A 756 -0.77 12.72 -25.87
N ARG A 757 -0.56 12.61 -27.20
CA ARG A 757 -0.62 11.34 -28.00
C ARG A 757 0.54 11.14 -28.97
N THR A 758 0.82 9.88 -29.34
CA THR A 758 1.73 9.51 -30.44
C THR A 758 0.86 9.14 -31.63
N PHE A 759 1.09 9.74 -32.79
CA PHE A 759 0.70 9.13 -34.06
C PHE A 759 1.91 8.38 -34.60
N LEU A 760 1.83 7.04 -34.63
CA LEU A 760 2.81 6.20 -35.33
C LEU A 760 2.53 6.16 -36.84
N ASP A 761 1.27 6.30 -37.27
CA ASP A 761 0.89 6.27 -38.69
C ASP A 761 -0.02 7.47 -39.03
N GLY A 762 0.47 8.47 -39.76
CA GLY A 762 -0.34 9.61 -40.20
C GLY A 762 0.45 10.75 -40.88
N PRO A 763 -0.22 11.73 -41.50
CA PRO A 763 0.42 12.82 -42.26
C PRO A 763 1.28 13.79 -41.43
N HIS A 764 1.39 13.58 -40.12
CA HIS A 764 2.14 14.38 -39.15
C HIS A 764 2.92 13.48 -38.16
N GLU A 765 3.51 12.40 -38.68
CA GLU A 765 4.35 11.45 -37.94
C GLU A 765 5.46 12.18 -37.15
N GLY A 766 5.57 11.94 -35.85
CA GLY A 766 6.64 12.47 -35.00
C GLY A 766 6.45 13.89 -34.41
N GLU A 767 5.34 14.59 -34.65
CA GLU A 767 5.10 15.93 -34.07
C GLU A 767 4.30 15.87 -32.74
N MET A 768 4.76 16.56 -31.69
CA MET A 768 4.01 16.67 -30.42
C MET A 768 2.74 17.50 -30.60
N ARG A 769 1.59 16.93 -30.19
CA ARG A 769 0.33 17.66 -30.06
C ARG A 769 -0.33 17.38 -28.71
N LYS A 770 -1.07 18.36 -28.20
CA LYS A 770 -2.04 18.16 -27.10
C LYS A 770 -3.35 17.60 -27.64
N ASP A 771 -3.26 16.53 -28.41
CA ASP A 771 -4.39 15.88 -29.05
C ASP A 771 -4.79 14.60 -28.33
N GLY A 772 -4.34 14.40 -27.08
CA GLY A 772 -4.73 13.33 -26.14
C GLY A 772 -6.19 13.41 -25.75
N LYS A 773 -6.48 13.04 -24.50
CA LYS A 773 -7.81 13.33 -23.98
C LYS A 773 -7.96 14.84 -23.88
N GLN A 774 -9.06 15.39 -24.36
CA GLN A 774 -9.36 16.81 -24.30
C GLN A 774 -9.73 17.20 -22.86
N PHE A 775 -10.50 16.35 -22.17
CA PHE A 775 -10.94 16.53 -20.80
C PHE A 775 -11.24 15.18 -20.14
N GLN A 776 -11.23 15.17 -18.80
CA GLN A 776 -11.76 14.07 -17.97
C GLN A 776 -12.40 14.60 -16.68
N GLU A 777 -12.37 15.92 -16.46
CA GLU A 777 -12.99 16.58 -15.32
C GLU A 777 -14.52 16.46 -15.42
N PRO A 778 -15.25 16.09 -14.34
CA PRO A 778 -16.70 15.85 -14.42
C PRO A 778 -17.53 17.02 -14.95
N TYR A 779 -17.12 18.26 -14.65
CA TYR A 779 -17.82 19.46 -15.13
C TYR A 779 -17.68 19.67 -16.65
N ALA A 780 -16.66 19.09 -17.28
CA ALA A 780 -16.36 19.31 -18.70
C ALA A 780 -17.31 18.54 -19.62
N TYR A 781 -17.89 17.43 -19.17
CA TYR A 781 -18.82 16.62 -19.97
C TYR A 781 -20.13 17.35 -20.29
N ASP A 782 -20.75 17.98 -19.29
CA ASP A 782 -21.96 18.79 -19.50
C ASP A 782 -21.67 20.03 -20.36
N GLN A 783 -20.50 20.66 -20.16
CA GLN A 783 -20.06 21.78 -20.99
C GLN A 783 -19.87 21.35 -22.45
N HIS A 784 -19.19 20.22 -22.69
CA HIS A 784 -18.98 19.66 -24.03
C HIS A 784 -20.31 19.35 -24.73
N TYR A 785 -21.27 18.75 -24.01
CA TYR A 785 -22.63 18.54 -24.54
C TYR A 785 -23.29 19.86 -24.94
N ARG A 786 -23.27 20.88 -24.08
CA ARG A 786 -23.90 22.18 -24.37
C ARG A 786 -23.29 22.87 -25.59
N ASP A 787 -21.97 22.80 -25.73
CA ASP A 787 -21.25 23.43 -26.84
C ASP A 787 -21.45 22.68 -28.18
N ASN A 788 -21.74 21.38 -28.13
CA ASN A 788 -21.80 20.49 -29.31
C ASN A 788 -23.14 19.76 -29.46
N MET A 789 -24.22 20.29 -28.89
CA MET A 789 -25.53 19.61 -28.80
C MET A 789 -26.05 19.06 -30.15
N HIS A 790 -25.70 19.69 -31.26
CA HIS A 790 -26.08 19.28 -32.62
C HIS A 790 -25.39 17.99 -33.11
N HIS A 791 -24.29 17.56 -32.49
CA HIS A 791 -23.59 16.30 -32.78
C HIS A 791 -24.14 15.10 -31.99
N PHE A 792 -24.98 15.33 -30.98
CA PHE A 792 -25.55 14.26 -30.17
C PHE A 792 -26.89 13.78 -30.77
N HIS A 793 -26.83 12.76 -31.62
CA HIS A 793 -28.02 12.17 -32.24
C HIS A 793 -28.68 11.07 -31.42
N ASP A 794 -27.93 10.40 -30.53
CA ASP A 794 -28.46 9.43 -29.59
C ASP A 794 -28.89 10.12 -28.27
N PRO A 795 -30.18 10.10 -27.91
CA PRO A 795 -30.66 10.65 -26.65
C PRO A 795 -29.99 10.04 -25.41
N ARG A 796 -29.58 8.76 -25.48
CA ARG A 796 -28.91 8.09 -24.36
C ARG A 796 -27.49 8.62 -24.18
N GLU A 797 -26.76 8.78 -25.26
CA GLU A 797 -25.43 9.41 -25.24
C GLU A 797 -25.50 10.83 -24.65
N ALA A 798 -26.40 11.67 -25.17
CA ALA A 798 -26.65 13.02 -24.65
C ALA A 798 -26.96 13.02 -23.14
N PHE A 799 -27.79 12.07 -22.69
CA PHE A 799 -28.11 11.90 -21.29
C PHE A 799 -26.89 11.54 -20.44
N LEU A 800 -26.07 10.59 -20.88
CA LEU A 800 -24.89 10.15 -20.14
C LEU A 800 -23.87 11.27 -19.94
N PHE A 801 -23.59 12.09 -20.95
CA PHE A 801 -22.70 13.26 -20.80
C PHE A 801 -23.21 14.24 -19.73
N ARG A 802 -24.52 14.52 -19.74
CA ARG A 802 -25.15 15.41 -18.74
C ARG A 802 -25.21 14.78 -17.35
N ALA A 803 -25.18 13.45 -17.26
CA ALA A 803 -25.25 12.73 -16.00
C ALA A 803 -23.93 12.70 -15.22
N VAL A 804 -22.79 12.89 -15.89
CA VAL A 804 -21.47 12.82 -15.26
C VAL A 804 -21.36 13.77 -14.07
N LEU A 805 -21.57 15.07 -14.28
CA LEU A 805 -21.39 16.06 -13.21
C LEU A 805 -22.26 15.79 -11.97
N PRO A 806 -23.60 15.69 -12.06
CA PRO A 806 -24.44 15.50 -10.87
C PRO A 806 -24.17 14.17 -10.14
N VAL A 807 -23.95 13.08 -10.87
CA VAL A 807 -23.70 11.75 -10.26
C VAL A 807 -22.32 11.69 -9.60
N CYS A 808 -21.26 12.12 -10.30
CA CYS A 808 -19.92 12.16 -9.73
C CYS A 808 -19.85 13.11 -8.53
N ARG A 809 -20.54 14.26 -8.60
CA ARG A 809 -20.62 15.21 -7.48
C ARG A 809 -21.30 14.61 -6.27
N TYR A 810 -22.36 13.82 -6.45
CA TYR A 810 -23.02 13.13 -5.34
C TYR A 810 -22.04 12.23 -4.58
N TYR A 811 -21.30 11.36 -5.28
CA TYR A 811 -20.35 10.43 -4.63
C TYR A 811 -19.20 11.15 -3.94
N VAL A 812 -18.68 12.22 -4.54
CA VAL A 812 -17.66 13.05 -3.87
C VAL A 812 -18.26 13.75 -2.64
N ARG A 813 -19.46 14.33 -2.72
CA ARG A 813 -20.09 14.94 -1.53
C ARG A 813 -20.38 13.91 -0.43
N LEU A 814 -20.79 12.69 -0.78
CA LEU A 814 -20.99 11.59 0.15
C LEU A 814 -19.68 11.27 0.90
N ARG A 815 -18.57 11.12 0.16
CA ARG A 815 -17.23 10.96 0.73
C ARG A 815 -16.90 12.03 1.76
N TYR A 816 -17.11 13.30 1.41
CA TYR A 816 -16.83 14.42 2.33
C TYR A 816 -17.75 14.44 3.56
N SER A 817 -18.99 13.95 3.44
CA SER A 817 -19.89 13.80 4.59
C SER A 817 -19.47 12.66 5.54
N LEU A 818 -18.72 11.68 5.02
CA LEU A 818 -18.15 10.54 5.76
C LEU A 818 -16.64 10.70 6.02
N MET A 819 -16.10 11.92 5.91
CA MET A 819 -14.66 12.16 6.05
C MET A 819 -14.12 11.73 7.42
N GLN A 820 -14.91 11.92 8.49
CA GLN A 820 -14.53 11.48 9.84
C GLN A 820 -14.36 9.95 9.89
N LEU A 821 -15.27 9.19 9.26
CA LEU A 821 -15.17 7.73 9.17
C LEU A 821 -13.89 7.27 8.47
N LEU A 822 -13.57 7.87 7.31
CA LEU A 822 -12.35 7.55 6.57
C LEU A 822 -11.10 7.94 7.35
N TYR A 823 -11.14 9.07 8.06
CA TYR A 823 -10.04 9.53 8.90
C TYR A 823 -9.78 8.58 10.07
N ASP A 824 -10.84 8.14 10.74
CA ASP A 824 -10.74 7.21 11.86
C ASP A 824 -10.19 5.85 11.43
N ALA A 825 -10.59 5.37 10.25
CA ALA A 825 -10.02 4.15 9.67
C ALA A 825 -8.53 4.31 9.29
N MET A 826 -8.12 5.48 8.78
CA MET A 826 -6.70 5.79 8.51
C MET A 826 -5.90 5.91 9.82
N PHE A 827 -6.50 6.42 10.89
CA PHE A 827 -5.88 6.49 12.20
C PHE A 827 -5.73 5.09 12.82
N GLU A 828 -6.77 4.26 12.73
CA GLU A 828 -6.72 2.85 13.12
C GLU A 828 -5.64 2.08 12.34
N ASN A 829 -5.47 2.38 11.06
CA ASN A 829 -4.42 1.80 10.23
C ASN A 829 -3.01 2.08 10.79
N ALA A 830 -2.74 3.31 11.25
CA ALA A 830 -1.45 3.67 11.84
C ALA A 830 -1.15 2.88 13.13
N ILE A 831 -2.18 2.45 13.86
CA ILE A 831 -2.06 1.67 15.10
C ILE A 831 -1.96 0.16 14.80
N THR A 832 -2.91 -0.35 14.03
CA THR A 832 -3.18 -1.79 13.90
C THR A 832 -2.71 -2.38 12.58
N GLY A 833 -2.38 -1.56 11.57
CA GLY A 833 -2.13 -2.01 10.20
C GLY A 833 -3.41 -2.37 9.43
N MET A 834 -4.59 -2.22 10.03
CA MET A 834 -5.86 -2.51 9.37
C MET A 834 -6.11 -1.60 8.16
N PRO A 835 -6.55 -2.12 7.01
CA PRO A 835 -6.85 -1.28 5.85
C PRO A 835 -8.06 -0.37 6.08
N VAL A 836 -8.11 0.75 5.36
CA VAL A 836 -9.27 1.65 5.32
C VAL A 836 -10.44 0.99 4.60
N ALA A 837 -10.19 0.50 3.37
CA ALA A 837 -11.10 -0.36 2.63
C ALA A 837 -10.71 -1.83 2.86
N ARG A 838 -11.66 -2.66 3.31
CA ARG A 838 -11.44 -4.03 3.76
C ARG A 838 -12.17 -5.02 2.85
N SER A 839 -11.53 -6.15 2.60
CA SER A 839 -12.21 -7.32 2.05
C SER A 839 -13.17 -7.88 3.11
N MET A 840 -14.31 -8.41 2.66
CA MET A 840 -15.28 -9.11 3.53
C MET A 840 -14.61 -10.27 4.31
N ILE A 841 -13.51 -10.84 3.80
CA ILE A 841 -12.76 -11.89 4.51
C ILE A 841 -12.19 -11.41 5.85
N ILE A 842 -11.92 -10.11 5.99
CA ILE A 842 -11.37 -9.55 7.22
C ILE A 842 -12.46 -9.28 8.26
N THR A 843 -13.62 -8.80 7.80
CA THR A 843 -14.72 -8.32 8.64
C THR A 843 -15.74 -9.40 8.97
N ASP A 844 -15.88 -10.40 8.09
CA ASP A 844 -16.93 -11.42 8.12
C ASP A 844 -16.32 -12.82 8.19
N ASP A 845 -15.35 -13.01 9.08
CA ASP A 845 -14.57 -14.25 9.22
C ASP A 845 -15.38 -15.50 9.62
N GLN A 846 -16.65 -15.33 10.00
CA GLN A 846 -17.61 -16.40 10.27
C GLN A 846 -18.32 -16.90 9.01
N ASP A 847 -18.27 -16.15 7.91
CA ASP A 847 -18.93 -16.49 6.66
C ASP A 847 -18.02 -17.33 5.76
N ALA A 848 -18.02 -18.64 5.99
CA ALA A 848 -17.23 -19.58 5.20
C ALA A 848 -17.64 -19.61 3.71
N THR A 849 -18.83 -19.14 3.36
CA THR A 849 -19.30 -19.14 1.97
C THR A 849 -18.47 -18.20 1.09
N LEU A 850 -17.82 -17.19 1.67
CA LEU A 850 -16.91 -16.27 0.98
C LEU A 850 -15.66 -16.95 0.38
N PHE A 851 -15.34 -18.18 0.80
CA PHE A 851 -14.26 -18.97 0.20
C PHE A 851 -14.75 -19.88 -0.94
N PHE A 852 -16.04 -20.21 -0.96
CA PHE A 852 -16.63 -21.19 -1.86
C PHE A 852 -17.76 -20.57 -2.70
N GLU A 853 -19.00 -20.60 -2.19
CA GLU A 853 -20.21 -20.24 -2.94
C GLU A 853 -20.28 -18.76 -3.32
N ASN A 854 -19.85 -17.88 -2.42
CA ASN A 854 -19.92 -16.41 -2.54
C ASN A 854 -18.54 -15.78 -2.83
N LYS A 855 -17.56 -16.59 -3.24
CA LYS A 855 -16.19 -16.15 -3.49
C LYS A 855 -16.07 -14.98 -4.46
N TRP A 856 -16.88 -14.97 -5.52
CA TRP A 856 -16.74 -13.99 -6.60
C TRP A 856 -17.09 -12.56 -6.17
N PHE A 857 -17.94 -12.38 -5.15
CA PHE A 857 -18.28 -11.07 -4.58
C PHE A 857 -17.09 -10.41 -3.85
N THR A 858 -16.06 -11.20 -3.51
CA THR A 858 -14.82 -10.65 -2.92
C THR A 858 -13.98 -9.85 -3.93
N ASN A 859 -14.35 -9.89 -5.21
CA ASN A 859 -13.66 -9.17 -6.28
C ASN A 859 -14.23 -7.76 -6.54
N ASP A 860 -15.51 -7.54 -6.26
CA ASP A 860 -16.22 -6.31 -6.64
C ASP A 860 -16.92 -5.61 -5.49
N GLN A 861 -16.89 -6.17 -4.26
CA GLN A 861 -17.41 -5.53 -3.06
C GLN A 861 -16.32 -5.30 -2.01
N TYR A 862 -16.45 -4.22 -1.24
CA TYR A 862 -15.56 -3.91 -0.13
C TYR A 862 -16.30 -3.25 1.02
N LEU A 863 -15.71 -3.32 2.22
CA LEU A 863 -16.18 -2.55 3.37
C LEU A 863 -15.30 -1.34 3.64
N VAL A 864 -15.89 -0.30 4.22
CA VAL A 864 -15.14 0.78 4.86
C VAL A 864 -15.27 0.66 6.37
N GLY A 865 -14.13 0.55 7.04
CA GLY A 865 -14.11 0.05 8.41
C GLY A 865 -14.77 -1.34 8.46
N ASN A 866 -15.74 -1.54 9.35
CA ASN A 866 -16.43 -2.81 9.50
C ASN A 866 -17.89 -2.81 9.02
N ASP A 867 -18.46 -1.62 8.75
CA ASP A 867 -19.91 -1.46 8.84
C ASP A 867 -20.59 -0.90 7.58
N ILE A 868 -19.83 -0.34 6.61
CA ILE A 868 -20.39 0.12 5.33
C ILE A 868 -19.89 -0.78 4.22
N LEU A 869 -20.79 -1.55 3.61
CA LEU A 869 -20.53 -2.34 2.42
C LEU A 869 -20.81 -1.50 1.17
N VAL A 870 -19.87 -1.48 0.23
CA VAL A 870 -19.99 -0.83 -1.08
C VAL A 870 -19.92 -1.91 -2.17
N ALA A 871 -20.90 -1.93 -3.06
CA ALA A 871 -21.03 -2.93 -4.14
C ALA A 871 -21.18 -2.24 -5.51
N PRO A 872 -20.09 -1.70 -6.10
CA PRO A 872 -20.13 -1.02 -7.38
C PRO A 872 -20.30 -1.98 -8.58
N PRO A 873 -21.15 -1.63 -9.57
CA PRO A 873 -21.12 -2.29 -10.87
C PRO A 873 -19.83 -1.92 -11.63
N LEU A 874 -18.98 -2.91 -11.91
CA LEU A 874 -17.69 -2.74 -12.59
C LEU A 874 -17.73 -3.04 -14.10
N ARG A 875 -18.92 -3.00 -14.72
CA ARG A 875 -19.17 -3.27 -16.14
C ARG A 875 -20.22 -2.29 -16.69
N ALA A 876 -20.34 -2.19 -18.01
CA ALA A 876 -21.39 -1.35 -18.63
C ALA A 876 -22.80 -1.94 -18.45
N GLU A 877 -23.80 -1.08 -18.30
CA GLU A 877 -25.22 -1.39 -18.17
C GLU A 877 -25.73 -2.28 -19.30
N ALA A 878 -25.20 -2.09 -20.52
CA ALA A 878 -25.58 -2.89 -21.68
C ALA A 878 -25.37 -4.41 -21.48
N PHE A 879 -24.54 -4.81 -20.51
CA PHE A 879 -24.24 -6.21 -20.22
C PHE A 879 -25.05 -6.80 -19.08
N PHE A 880 -25.91 -6.04 -18.38
CA PHE A 880 -26.75 -6.57 -17.30
C PHE A 880 -28.05 -5.76 -17.09
N ASP A 881 -29.17 -6.47 -16.99
CA ASP A 881 -30.45 -5.85 -16.58
C ASP A 881 -30.47 -5.49 -15.07
N ARG A 882 -29.66 -6.19 -14.25
CA ARG A 882 -29.56 -6.04 -12.78
C ARG A 882 -28.17 -6.43 -12.27
N HIS A 883 -27.66 -5.72 -11.26
CA HIS A 883 -26.40 -6.04 -10.58
C HIS A 883 -26.67 -6.90 -9.34
N GLU A 884 -25.97 -8.02 -9.20
CA GLU A 884 -26.12 -8.91 -8.05
C GLU A 884 -25.17 -8.48 -6.92
N VAL A 885 -25.66 -8.46 -5.68
CA VAL A 885 -24.95 -8.04 -4.48
C VAL A 885 -25.08 -9.13 -3.41
N TYR A 886 -24.00 -9.43 -2.70
CA TYR A 886 -24.00 -10.32 -1.55
C TYR A 886 -23.91 -9.54 -0.24
N LEU A 887 -24.73 -9.93 0.72
CA LEU A 887 -24.75 -9.37 2.06
C LEU A 887 -24.20 -10.42 3.05
N PRO A 888 -23.02 -10.21 3.64
CA PRO A 888 -22.36 -11.22 4.47
C PRO A 888 -23.18 -11.70 5.67
N TYR A 889 -23.09 -13.00 5.95
CA TYR A 889 -23.62 -13.63 7.17
C TYR A 889 -22.70 -13.31 8.38
N PRO A 890 -23.20 -13.19 9.62
CA PRO A 890 -24.58 -13.40 10.11
C PRO A 890 -25.41 -12.13 10.30
N ASP A 891 -24.92 -10.98 9.85
CA ASP A 891 -25.51 -9.69 10.20
C ASP A 891 -26.65 -9.29 9.26
N GLU A 892 -27.63 -8.59 9.80
CA GLU A 892 -28.60 -7.87 8.97
C GLU A 892 -27.98 -6.60 8.35
N TRP A 893 -28.50 -6.19 7.19
CA TRP A 893 -27.98 -5.06 6.42
C TRP A 893 -29.09 -4.11 6.00
N PHE A 894 -28.89 -2.82 6.26
CA PHE A 894 -29.79 -1.74 5.85
C PHE A 894 -29.28 -1.09 4.57
N PRO A 895 -30.10 -0.89 3.53
CA PRO A 895 -29.74 -0.01 2.42
C PRO A 895 -29.35 1.38 2.95
N ILE A 896 -28.30 1.97 2.39
CA ILE A 896 -27.80 3.27 2.87
C ILE A 896 -28.90 4.34 2.85
N ASN A 897 -29.03 5.05 3.97
CA ASN A 897 -29.96 6.16 4.16
C ASN A 897 -29.24 7.48 4.51
N LEU A 898 -27.91 7.49 4.45
CA LEU A 898 -27.08 8.66 4.71
C LEU A 898 -26.76 9.34 3.37
N TYR A 899 -27.47 10.43 3.08
CA TYR A 899 -27.23 11.24 1.89
C TYR A 899 -26.43 12.49 2.25
N PRO A 900 -25.54 12.98 1.36
CA PRO A 900 -24.66 14.11 1.68
C PRO A 900 -25.43 15.34 2.13
N ASP A 901 -26.49 15.69 1.40
CA ASP A 901 -27.27 16.91 1.59
C ASP A 901 -28.43 16.78 2.60
N GLU A 902 -28.55 15.61 3.25
CA GLU A 902 -29.50 15.35 4.33
C GLU A 902 -28.72 15.16 5.64
N PRO A 903 -28.58 16.20 6.49
CA PRO A 903 -27.75 16.14 7.70
C PRO A 903 -28.15 15.01 8.66
N LEU A 904 -29.44 14.70 8.76
CA LEU A 904 -29.96 13.61 9.60
C LEU A 904 -30.16 12.30 8.84
N GLY A 905 -30.10 12.27 7.50
CA GLY A 905 -30.43 11.12 6.68
C GLY A 905 -31.94 10.92 6.45
N THR A 906 -32.29 9.80 5.81
CA THR A 906 -33.68 9.42 5.48
C THR A 906 -34.14 8.19 6.27
N ALA A 907 -35.45 7.88 6.23
CA ALA A 907 -35.98 6.74 6.98
C ALA A 907 -35.37 5.40 6.51
N LEU A 908 -35.12 4.47 7.46
CA LEU A 908 -34.55 3.17 7.14
C LEU A 908 -35.45 2.36 6.19
N ASN A 909 -34.87 1.82 5.12
CA ASN A 909 -35.52 0.74 4.39
C ASN A 909 -35.47 -0.56 5.22
N PRO A 910 -36.35 -1.55 4.93
CA PRO A 910 -36.31 -2.84 5.60
C PRO A 910 -34.90 -3.46 5.56
N ALA A 911 -34.47 -4.02 6.68
CA ALA A 911 -33.21 -4.75 6.75
C ALA A 911 -33.30 -6.03 5.91
N ILE A 912 -32.18 -6.46 5.37
CA ILE A 912 -32.04 -7.69 4.61
C ILE A 912 -31.12 -8.61 5.42
N GLY A 913 -31.53 -9.87 5.64
CA GLY A 913 -30.74 -10.84 6.40
C GLY A 913 -29.43 -11.18 5.69
N GLY A 914 -28.34 -11.31 6.45
CA GLY A 914 -27.04 -11.77 5.96
C GLY A 914 -27.11 -13.19 5.39
N GLY A 915 -26.16 -13.52 4.53
CA GLY A 915 -26.20 -14.73 3.69
C GLY A 915 -27.04 -14.58 2.42
N SER A 916 -27.60 -13.39 2.17
CA SER A 916 -28.49 -13.13 1.04
C SER A 916 -27.74 -12.66 -0.20
N ARG A 917 -28.17 -13.14 -1.37
CA ARG A 917 -27.86 -12.56 -2.68
C ARG A 917 -29.07 -11.78 -3.19
N ILE A 918 -28.87 -10.52 -3.56
CA ILE A 918 -29.94 -9.62 -3.99
C ILE A 918 -29.63 -8.97 -5.33
N PHE A 919 -30.67 -8.59 -6.07
CA PHE A 919 -30.53 -7.92 -7.36
C PHE A 919 -30.89 -6.44 -7.25
N CYS A 920 -29.95 -5.57 -7.60
CA CYS A 920 -30.09 -4.12 -7.59
C CYS A 920 -30.28 -3.58 -9.02
N LYS A 921 -31.19 -2.61 -9.16
CA LYS A 921 -31.29 -1.79 -10.37
C LYS A 921 -30.33 -0.61 -10.22
N CYS A 922 -29.25 -0.64 -10.99
CA CYS A 922 -28.17 0.32 -10.88
C CYS A 922 -28.09 1.26 -12.10
N ASN A 923 -29.17 1.42 -12.85
CA ASN A 923 -29.19 2.27 -14.05
C ASN A 923 -28.84 3.72 -13.70
N ILE A 924 -28.06 4.39 -14.54
CA ILE A 924 -27.75 5.80 -14.37
C ILE A 924 -29.04 6.61 -14.51
N SER A 925 -29.34 7.39 -13.48
CA SER A 925 -30.52 8.24 -13.34
C SER A 925 -30.12 9.58 -12.72
N LEU A 926 -30.94 10.61 -12.96
CA LEU A 926 -30.84 11.92 -12.33
C LEU A 926 -31.94 12.16 -11.29
N GLU A 927 -32.75 11.15 -10.99
CA GLU A 927 -33.71 11.20 -9.88
C GLU A 927 -32.94 11.16 -8.55
N ASP A 928 -33.21 12.13 -7.67
CA ASP A 928 -32.45 12.34 -6.43
C ASP A 928 -32.44 11.10 -5.51
N ASP A 929 -33.54 10.34 -5.48
CA ASP A 929 -33.67 9.11 -4.69
C ASP A 929 -33.06 7.87 -5.37
N HIS A 930 -32.70 7.97 -6.65
CA HIS A 930 -32.10 6.91 -7.44
C HIS A 930 -30.59 7.04 -7.57
N ILE A 931 -30.02 8.25 -7.58
CA ILE A 931 -28.55 8.44 -7.64
C ILE A 931 -27.80 7.57 -6.61
N PRO A 932 -28.23 7.45 -5.33
CA PRO A 932 -27.59 6.57 -4.35
C PRO A 932 -27.60 5.07 -4.72
N ARG A 933 -28.46 4.66 -5.65
CA ARG A 933 -28.63 3.24 -6.08
C ARG A 933 -27.81 2.89 -7.31
N ILE A 934 -27.19 3.87 -7.97
CA ILE A 934 -26.25 3.64 -9.08
C ILE A 934 -25.07 2.79 -8.61
N THR A 935 -24.63 2.99 -7.36
CA THR A 935 -23.70 2.14 -6.62
C THR A 935 -24.35 1.74 -5.30
N PRO A 936 -24.94 0.54 -5.22
CA PRO A 936 -25.54 0.04 -4.00
C PRO A 936 -24.57 0.06 -2.81
N MET A 937 -25.04 0.58 -1.68
CA MET A 937 -24.31 0.56 -0.41
C MET A 937 -25.25 0.14 0.72
N TYR A 938 -24.69 -0.55 1.71
CA TYR A 938 -25.42 -1.10 2.84
C TYR A 938 -24.69 -0.81 4.15
N ILE A 939 -25.45 -0.63 5.22
CA ILE A 939 -24.97 -0.39 6.58
C ILE A 939 -25.34 -1.58 7.45
N ARG A 940 -24.35 -2.15 8.13
CA ARG A 940 -24.51 -3.29 9.03
C ARG A 940 -25.43 -2.95 10.20
N GLU A 941 -26.21 -3.92 10.66
CA GLU A 941 -26.96 -3.77 11.90
C GLU A 941 -26.03 -3.42 13.07
N GLY A 942 -26.54 -2.63 14.02
CA GLY A 942 -25.74 -2.17 15.16
C GLY A 942 -24.66 -1.13 14.83
N ALA A 943 -24.42 -0.79 13.56
CA ALA A 943 -23.41 0.18 13.14
C ALA A 943 -23.54 1.54 13.84
N ILE A 944 -22.39 2.19 14.03
CA ILE A 944 -22.27 3.56 14.53
C ILE A 944 -21.46 4.34 13.51
N ILE A 945 -22.11 5.20 12.73
CA ILE A 945 -21.48 5.92 11.63
C ILE A 945 -21.41 7.41 11.96
N PRO A 946 -20.22 8.03 12.08
CA PRO A 946 -20.11 9.47 12.20
C PRO A 946 -20.33 10.13 10.84
N LYS A 947 -21.19 11.14 10.81
CA LYS A 947 -21.42 12.02 9.66
C LYS A 947 -21.15 13.46 10.05
N ILE A 948 -20.55 14.19 9.12
CA ILE A 948 -20.30 15.63 9.23
C ILE A 948 -20.96 16.36 8.06
N GLU A 949 -21.05 17.69 8.15
CA GLU A 949 -21.54 18.50 7.03
C GLU A 949 -20.51 18.55 5.91
N THR A 950 -20.98 18.43 4.66
CA THR A 950 -20.13 18.45 3.47
C THR A 950 -19.46 19.82 3.30
N ARG A 951 -18.15 19.80 3.00
CA ARG A 951 -17.33 20.99 2.70
C ARG A 951 -16.81 20.94 1.27
N MET A 952 -16.38 22.10 0.76
CA MET A 952 -15.75 22.22 -0.56
C MET A 952 -14.29 21.77 -0.59
N SER A 953 -13.66 21.65 0.58
CA SER A 953 -12.33 21.09 0.80
C SER A 953 -12.19 20.70 2.28
N THR A 954 -11.22 19.84 2.58
CA THR A 954 -10.82 19.51 3.94
C THR A 954 -9.96 20.65 4.48
N PRO A 955 -10.35 21.32 5.58
CA PRO A 955 -9.60 22.47 6.04
C PRO A 955 -8.40 22.02 6.89
N ASP A 956 -7.30 22.76 6.75
CA ASP A 956 -6.09 22.54 7.53
C ASP A 956 -5.96 23.59 8.63
N TRP A 957 -5.19 23.27 9.67
CA TRP A 957 -4.72 24.26 10.61
C TRP A 957 -3.51 25.00 10.02
N TYR A 958 -3.60 26.32 9.94
CA TYR A 958 -2.54 27.17 9.40
C TYR A 958 -1.79 27.87 10.53
N PRO A 959 -0.51 27.55 10.81
CA PRO A 959 0.29 28.27 11.79
C PRO A 959 0.63 29.68 11.32
N ASN A 960 1.07 30.54 12.23
CA ASN A 960 1.64 31.84 11.88
C ASN A 960 2.84 31.65 10.93
N GLY A 961 2.88 32.39 9.83
CA GLY A 961 3.94 32.29 8.81
C GLY A 961 3.72 31.20 7.76
N TYR A 962 2.56 30.53 7.76
CA TYR A 962 2.17 29.64 6.65
C TYR A 962 1.97 30.44 5.35
N PRO A 963 2.51 30.01 4.19
CA PRO A 963 2.39 30.74 2.93
C PRO A 963 0.93 31.06 2.58
N GLY A 964 0.62 32.34 2.38
CA GLY A 964 -0.72 32.80 1.99
C GLY A 964 -1.75 32.91 3.15
N ALA A 965 -1.38 32.61 4.40
CA ALA A 965 -2.23 32.88 5.56
C ALA A 965 -2.02 34.33 6.08
N GLU A 966 -3.10 35.05 6.40
CA GLU A 966 -3.00 36.29 7.19
C GLU A 966 -2.23 36.01 8.50
N SER A 967 -1.58 37.03 9.08
CA SER A 967 -0.63 36.95 10.21
C SER A 967 -1.08 36.26 11.52
N GLN A 968 -2.22 35.57 11.55
CA GLN A 968 -2.77 34.84 12.70
C GLN A 968 -3.20 33.43 12.33
N MET A 969 -2.92 32.47 13.22
CA MET A 969 -3.40 31.09 13.14
C MET A 969 -4.93 31.06 13.06
N LYS A 970 -5.48 30.74 11.89
CA LYS A 970 -6.93 30.63 11.68
C LYS A 970 -7.34 29.16 11.86
N ALA A 971 -8.00 28.85 12.98
CA ALA A 971 -8.60 27.54 13.16
C ALA A 971 -9.72 27.34 12.12
N PRO A 972 -9.92 26.10 11.62
CA PRO A 972 -11.06 25.80 10.78
C PRO A 972 -12.38 26.05 11.54
N GLU A 973 -13.43 26.38 10.81
CA GLU A 973 -14.77 26.37 11.39
C GLU A 973 -15.08 24.96 11.93
N ALA A 974 -15.79 24.89 13.06
CA ALA A 974 -16.21 23.62 13.63
C ALA A 974 -17.14 22.86 12.67
N ASN A 975 -17.04 21.54 12.64
CA ASN A 975 -17.97 20.65 11.95
C ASN A 975 -18.60 19.69 12.98
N PRO A 976 -19.82 19.99 13.48
CA PRO A 976 -20.49 19.12 14.43
C PRO A 976 -20.66 17.70 13.93
N ILE A 977 -20.26 16.75 14.77
CA ILE A 977 -20.34 15.32 14.47
C ILE A 977 -21.72 14.81 14.86
N THR A 978 -22.35 14.12 13.92
CA THR A 978 -23.61 13.40 14.12
C THR A 978 -23.33 11.89 14.09
N PHE A 979 -23.55 11.20 15.21
CA PHE A 979 -23.43 9.75 15.29
C PHE A 979 -24.76 9.10 14.89
N HIS A 980 -24.75 8.34 13.79
CA HIS A 980 -25.90 7.57 13.33
C HIS A 980 -25.81 6.15 13.90
N VAL A 981 -26.77 5.78 14.75
CA VAL A 981 -26.74 4.55 15.52
C VAL A 981 -27.85 3.61 15.04
N TYR A 982 -27.47 2.52 14.39
CA TYR A 982 -28.39 1.58 13.76
C TYR A 982 -28.89 0.52 14.77
N PRO A 983 -30.14 0.07 14.64
CA PRO A 983 -30.66 -1.02 15.46
C PRO A 983 -29.94 -2.32 15.09
N GLY A 984 -29.78 -3.23 16.06
CA GLY A 984 -29.12 -4.51 15.84
C GLY A 984 -28.23 -4.94 17.00
N LYS A 985 -27.25 -5.77 16.69
CA LYS A 985 -26.25 -6.31 17.62
C LYS A 985 -25.40 -5.22 18.30
N ASP A 986 -24.71 -5.63 19.36
CA ASP A 986 -23.71 -4.82 20.04
C ASP A 986 -22.61 -4.40 19.05
N ASN A 987 -22.19 -3.13 19.12
CA ASN A 987 -21.09 -2.64 18.31
C ASN A 987 -20.30 -1.55 19.05
N THR A 988 -19.05 -1.36 18.67
CA THR A 988 -18.18 -0.31 19.21
C THR A 988 -17.46 0.40 18.07
N TYR A 989 -17.60 1.72 18.05
CA TYR A 989 -16.87 2.61 17.17
C TYR A 989 -15.86 3.42 17.97
N THR A 990 -14.68 3.63 17.41
CA THR A 990 -13.64 4.48 18.00
C THR A 990 -13.38 5.64 17.07
N MET A 991 -13.55 6.86 17.59
CA MET A 991 -13.34 8.10 16.87
C MET A 991 -12.07 8.79 17.39
N TYR A 992 -11.26 9.30 16.47
CA TYR A 992 -10.03 10.03 16.75
C TYR A 992 -10.18 11.50 16.34
N ILE A 993 -9.88 12.41 17.27
CA ILE A 993 -9.93 13.86 17.04
C ILE A 993 -8.55 14.47 17.25
N ASP A 994 -8.06 15.15 16.22
CA ASP A 994 -6.83 15.93 16.22
C ASP A 994 -6.87 17.04 15.17
N ASP A 995 -5.77 17.80 15.04
CA ASP A 995 -5.65 18.86 14.04
C ASP A 995 -5.60 18.36 12.58
N GLY A 996 -5.49 17.05 12.36
CA GLY A 996 -5.47 16.41 11.05
C GLY A 996 -4.17 16.56 10.25
N ILE A 997 -3.13 17.20 10.80
CA ILE A 997 -1.93 17.59 10.03
C ILE A 997 -0.61 17.45 10.79
N SER A 998 -0.60 17.42 12.13
CA SER A 998 0.62 17.43 12.94
C SER A 998 1.10 16.02 13.29
N THR A 999 2.41 15.86 13.37
CA THR A 999 3.06 14.65 13.89
C THR A 999 2.89 14.49 15.40
N ASP A 1000 2.47 15.54 16.11
CA ASP A 1000 2.24 15.48 17.57
C ASP A 1000 1.08 14.54 17.94
N SER A 1001 0.19 14.25 17.00
CA SER A 1001 -0.93 13.31 17.20
C SER A 1001 -0.58 11.87 16.83
N GLU A 1002 0.68 11.58 16.48
CA GLU A 1002 1.13 10.19 16.29
C GLU A 1002 0.88 9.39 17.58
N PRO A 1003 0.23 8.20 17.49
CA PRO A 1003 -0.17 7.42 18.65
C PRO A 1003 0.97 6.56 19.20
N LEU A 1004 2.09 7.19 19.60
CA LEU A 1004 3.31 6.50 20.05
C LEU A 1004 3.08 5.64 21.30
N SER A 1005 2.07 5.94 22.11
CA SER A 1005 1.65 5.09 23.23
C SER A 1005 1.04 3.74 22.81
N LYS A 1006 0.61 3.61 21.55
CA LYS A 1006 -0.09 2.44 21.01
C LYS A 1006 0.69 1.67 19.93
N ILE A 1007 1.89 2.13 19.58
CA ILE A 1007 2.77 1.46 18.63
C ILE A 1007 4.16 1.27 19.24
N PRO A 1008 4.87 0.18 18.89
CA PRO A 1008 6.22 -0.02 19.38
C PRO A 1008 7.15 1.09 18.88
N ASN A 1009 7.99 1.64 19.77
CA ASN A 1009 9.02 2.59 19.38
C ASN A 1009 10.21 1.86 18.74
N LEU A 1010 10.22 1.83 17.41
CA LEU A 1010 11.24 1.10 16.65
C LEU A 1010 12.43 1.97 16.23
N THR A 1011 12.30 3.30 16.19
CA THR A 1011 13.32 4.21 15.63
C THR A 1011 14.24 4.88 16.67
N ASN A 1012 14.08 4.63 17.98
CA ASN A 1012 14.81 5.29 19.08
C ASN A 1012 14.58 6.81 19.20
N ASP A 1013 13.75 7.40 18.33
CA ASP A 1013 13.37 8.81 18.37
C ASP A 1013 12.21 9.01 19.34
N LEU A 1014 12.52 9.46 20.57
CA LEU A 1014 11.50 9.85 21.53
C LEU A 1014 10.92 11.21 21.14
N LYS A 1015 9.62 11.25 20.82
CA LYS A 1015 8.83 12.50 20.75
C LYS A 1015 8.05 12.65 22.08
N PRO A 1016 8.58 13.37 23.08
CA PRO A 1016 7.93 13.50 24.39
C PRO A 1016 6.58 14.24 24.34
N ASP A 1017 6.33 15.02 23.29
CA ASP A 1017 5.10 15.78 23.07
C ASP A 1017 4.15 15.10 22.06
N ALA A 1018 4.24 13.77 21.86
CA ALA A 1018 3.34 13.00 21.00
C ALA A 1018 1.97 12.71 21.67
N ASP A 1019 1.16 11.83 21.07
CA ASP A 1019 -0.15 11.41 21.58
C ASP A 1019 -1.17 12.56 21.80
N LYS A 1020 -0.98 13.70 21.10
CA LYS A 1020 -1.91 14.86 21.13
C LYS A 1020 -3.14 14.62 20.26
N TYR A 1021 -3.98 13.68 20.66
CA TYR A 1021 -5.28 13.40 20.07
C TYR A 1021 -6.29 13.03 21.17
N CYS A 1022 -7.58 13.16 20.86
CA CYS A 1022 -8.63 12.56 21.67
C CYS A 1022 -9.06 11.23 21.06
N GLU A 1023 -9.24 10.22 21.90
CA GLU A 1023 -9.85 8.94 21.53
C GLU A 1023 -11.20 8.83 22.23
N VAL A 1024 -12.26 8.81 21.44
CA VAL A 1024 -13.63 8.68 21.92
C VAL A 1024 -14.14 7.30 21.56
N ARG A 1025 -14.58 6.55 22.57
CA ARG A 1025 -15.23 5.25 22.39
C ARG A 1025 -16.74 5.44 22.43
N ILE A 1026 -17.40 4.96 21.39
CA ILE A 1026 -18.85 4.95 21.25
C ILE A 1026 -19.28 3.48 21.23
N LYS A 1027 -19.99 3.03 22.26
CA LYS A 1027 -20.41 1.64 22.40
C LYS A 1027 -21.93 1.54 22.47
N GLN A 1028 -22.53 0.75 21.59
CA GLN A 1028 -23.91 0.32 21.69
C GLN A 1028 -24.00 -1.09 22.28
N VAL A 1029 -24.94 -1.28 23.21
CA VAL A 1029 -25.36 -2.60 23.71
C VAL A 1029 -26.87 -2.73 23.55
N THR A 1030 -27.32 -3.87 23.04
CA THR A 1030 -28.74 -4.18 22.85
C THR A 1030 -29.15 -5.32 23.78
N MET A 1031 -30.18 -5.10 24.61
CA MET A 1031 -30.73 -6.08 25.54
C MET A 1031 -32.20 -6.35 25.19
N ILE A 1032 -32.57 -7.62 25.07
CA ILE A 1032 -33.95 -8.06 24.88
C ILE A 1032 -34.45 -8.59 26.23
N ASN A 1033 -35.44 -7.92 26.82
CA ASN A 1033 -36.00 -8.30 28.11
C ASN A 1033 -37.12 -9.35 27.94
N THR A 1034 -37.46 -10.04 29.03
CA THR A 1034 -38.47 -11.12 29.09
C THR A 1034 -39.91 -10.68 28.76
N GLU A 1035 -40.17 -9.37 28.68
CA GLU A 1035 -41.48 -8.77 28.35
C GLU A 1035 -41.54 -8.25 26.89
N GLU A 1036 -40.69 -8.74 25.98
CA GLU A 1036 -40.59 -8.25 24.59
C GLU A 1036 -40.27 -6.75 24.49
N LYS A 1037 -39.65 -6.15 25.53
CA LYS A 1037 -39.07 -4.80 25.44
C LYS A 1037 -37.60 -4.88 25.06
N CYS A 1038 -37.22 -4.15 24.03
CA CYS A 1038 -35.84 -3.99 23.61
C CYS A 1038 -35.26 -2.71 24.22
N THR A 1039 -34.09 -2.84 24.85
CA THR A 1039 -33.34 -1.73 25.44
C THR A 1039 -32.02 -1.56 24.71
N ARG A 1040 -31.79 -0.38 24.13
CA ARG A 1040 -30.51 0.02 23.54
C ARG A 1040 -29.81 1.00 24.46
N VAL A 1041 -28.58 0.67 24.84
CA VAL A 1041 -27.73 1.52 25.68
C VAL A 1041 -26.55 1.98 24.85
N LEU A 1042 -26.39 3.29 24.69
CA LEU A 1042 -25.24 3.92 24.05
C LEU A 1042 -24.37 4.60 25.10
N THR A 1043 -23.11 4.22 25.18
CA THR A 1043 -22.09 4.89 26.00
C THR A 1043 -21.13 5.64 25.10
N ILE A 1044 -20.88 6.91 25.40
CA ILE A 1044 -19.94 7.76 24.68
C ILE A 1044 -18.97 8.35 25.69
N GLU A 1045 -17.71 7.93 25.63
CA GLU A 1045 -16.68 8.39 26.57
C GLU A 1045 -15.35 8.63 25.87
N ALA A 1046 -14.68 9.72 26.24
CA ALA A 1046 -13.28 9.91 25.87
C ALA A 1046 -12.39 9.03 26.76
N ILE A 1047 -11.72 8.05 26.14
CA ILE A 1047 -10.75 7.16 26.81
C ILE A 1047 -9.41 7.86 26.97
N GLN A 1048 -9.08 8.75 26.04
CA GLN A 1048 -7.90 9.62 26.07
C GLN A 1048 -8.29 11.03 25.59
N ASN A 1049 -7.80 12.06 26.30
CA ASN A 1049 -8.07 13.47 25.99
C ASN A 1049 -6.75 14.25 25.85
N GLY A 1050 -5.87 13.81 24.94
CA GLY A 1050 -4.58 14.44 24.70
C GLY A 1050 -4.65 15.76 23.91
N TYR A 1051 -5.81 16.12 23.35
CA TYR A 1051 -5.96 17.28 22.48
C TYR A 1051 -6.97 18.31 22.99
N GLU A 1052 -6.50 19.34 23.69
CA GLU A 1052 -7.36 20.33 24.38
C GLU A 1052 -8.26 21.17 23.45
N LYS A 1053 -7.92 21.29 22.17
CA LYS A 1053 -8.66 22.14 21.21
C LYS A 1053 -9.78 21.41 20.47
N TYR A 1054 -10.21 20.23 20.94
CA TYR A 1054 -11.25 19.42 20.28
C TYR A 1054 -12.54 20.19 19.97
N LYS A 1055 -12.94 21.16 20.83
CA LYS A 1055 -14.12 22.02 20.60
C LYS A 1055 -14.03 22.90 19.35
N GLN A 1056 -12.82 23.25 18.91
CA GLN A 1056 -12.64 24.03 17.68
C GLN A 1056 -12.91 23.17 16.44
N ILE A 1057 -12.80 21.85 16.57
CA ILE A 1057 -13.04 20.89 15.49
C ILE A 1057 -14.49 20.44 15.50
N VAL A 1058 -14.99 20.01 16.65
CA VAL A 1058 -16.34 19.44 16.80
C VAL A 1058 -17.40 20.52 17.00
N GLY A 1059 -17.06 21.62 17.66
CA GLY A 1059 -18.03 22.63 18.09
C GLY A 1059 -18.52 22.36 19.51
N GLY A 1060 -19.67 22.97 19.85
CA GLY A 1060 -20.23 22.95 21.22
C GLY A 1060 -21.21 21.82 21.52
N GLU A 1061 -21.63 21.04 20.52
CA GLU A 1061 -22.66 20.02 20.65
C GLU A 1061 -22.31 18.77 19.82
N TYR A 1062 -22.56 17.59 20.38
CA TYR A 1062 -22.68 16.34 19.62
C TYR A 1062 -24.15 16.03 19.37
N LYS A 1063 -24.43 15.38 18.22
CA LYS A 1063 -25.75 14.86 17.89
C LYS A 1063 -25.69 13.34 17.78
N VAL A 1064 -26.70 12.66 18.28
CA VAL A 1064 -26.89 11.21 18.12
C VAL A 1064 -28.24 10.98 17.48
N VAL A 1065 -28.28 10.21 16.39
CA VAL A 1065 -29.49 9.79 15.70
C VAL A 1065 -29.67 8.29 15.94
N PHE A 1066 -30.64 7.93 16.77
CA PHE A 1066 -31.09 6.56 16.92
C PHE A 1066 -32.10 6.24 15.84
N TRP A 1067 -31.74 5.35 14.93
CA TRP A 1067 -32.64 4.86 13.89
C TRP A 1067 -33.55 3.75 14.41
N HIS A 1068 -34.77 3.69 13.85
CA HIS A 1068 -35.78 2.72 14.22
C HIS A 1068 -36.33 1.95 13.01
N LYS A 1069 -36.64 0.66 13.21
CA LYS A 1069 -37.23 -0.20 12.17
C LYS A 1069 -38.69 0.20 11.86
N GLU A 1070 -39.49 0.45 12.90
CA GLU A 1070 -40.92 0.78 12.78
C GLU A 1070 -41.27 2.16 13.37
N SER A 1071 -42.54 2.54 13.26
CA SER A 1071 -43.06 3.87 13.67
C SER A 1071 -43.55 3.93 15.13
N ALA A 1072 -43.62 2.79 15.83
CA ALA A 1072 -44.07 2.72 17.21
C ALA A 1072 -42.88 2.95 18.17
N TYR A 1073 -43.02 3.93 19.08
CA TYR A 1073 -42.00 4.29 20.07
C TYR A 1073 -42.60 4.34 21.46
N SER A 1074 -41.84 3.88 22.46
CA SER A 1074 -42.06 4.28 23.85
C SER A 1074 -41.32 5.61 24.11
N ASN A 1075 -41.89 6.48 24.94
CA ASN A 1075 -41.30 7.78 25.32
C ASN A 1075 -40.17 7.65 26.36
N ASP A 1076 -39.75 6.44 26.72
CA ASP A 1076 -38.83 6.21 27.83
C ASP A 1076 -37.37 6.28 27.37
N ILE A 1077 -36.86 7.50 27.25
CA ILE A 1077 -35.43 7.78 27.10
C ILE A 1077 -34.86 8.21 28.46
N VAL A 1078 -33.95 7.40 28.98
CA VAL A 1078 -33.23 7.69 30.22
C VAL A 1078 -31.81 8.08 29.86
N VAL A 1079 -31.41 9.30 30.23
CA VAL A 1079 -30.03 9.76 30.03
C VAL A 1079 -29.31 9.79 31.37
N GLY A 1080 -28.27 8.96 31.50
CA GLY A 1080 -27.42 8.84 32.67
C GLY A 1080 -26.17 9.70 32.55
N GLY A 1081 -25.84 10.42 33.63
CA GLY A 1081 -24.75 11.40 33.70
C GLY A 1081 -25.19 12.78 33.19
N SER A 1082 -25.28 13.81 34.05
CA SER A 1082 -25.42 15.19 33.55
C SER A 1082 -24.88 16.24 34.54
N LEU A 1083 -24.28 17.31 33.97
CA LEU A 1083 -24.15 18.65 34.53
C LEU A 1083 -24.59 19.75 33.51
N GLY A 1084 -25.37 19.40 32.47
CA GLY A 1084 -25.78 20.34 31.40
C GLY A 1084 -27.08 19.98 30.67
N PRO A 1085 -27.64 20.87 29.82
CA PRO A 1085 -28.91 20.67 29.13
C PRO A 1085 -28.81 19.61 28.01
N ILE A 1086 -29.84 18.77 27.91
CA ILE A 1086 -29.96 17.71 26.90
C ILE A 1086 -31.29 17.91 26.16
N SER A 1087 -31.26 17.81 24.83
CA SER A 1087 -32.46 17.89 24.00
C SER A 1087 -32.73 16.56 23.34
N VAL A 1088 -33.96 16.08 23.44
CA VAL A 1088 -34.45 14.85 22.81
C VAL A 1088 -35.60 15.21 21.89
N GLN A 1089 -35.55 14.76 20.64
CA GLN A 1089 -36.58 15.00 19.64
C GLN A 1089 -36.91 13.72 18.88
N HIS A 1090 -38.18 13.35 18.84
CA HIS A 1090 -38.69 12.26 18.00
C HIS A 1090 -39.11 12.81 16.65
N LEU A 1091 -38.61 12.20 15.57
CA LEU A 1091 -38.87 12.61 14.20
C LEU A 1091 -39.58 11.47 13.47
N GLU A 1092 -40.92 11.44 13.56
CA GLU A 1092 -41.76 10.39 12.97
C GLU A 1092 -41.52 10.22 11.46
N ARG A 1093 -41.40 11.34 10.72
CA ARG A 1093 -41.20 11.34 9.27
C ARG A 1093 -39.99 10.51 8.83
N ILE A 1094 -38.90 10.54 9.58
CA ILE A 1094 -37.67 9.81 9.26
C ILE A 1094 -37.45 8.59 10.16
N ARG A 1095 -38.42 8.26 11.04
CA ARG A 1095 -38.34 7.15 12.01
C ARG A 1095 -37.03 7.17 12.81
N ALA A 1096 -36.76 8.29 13.47
CA ALA A 1096 -35.55 8.47 14.27
C ALA A 1096 -35.79 9.26 15.56
N THR A 1097 -34.99 8.99 16.58
CA THR A 1097 -34.86 9.83 17.77
C THR A 1097 -33.51 10.55 17.70
N VAL A 1098 -33.54 11.88 17.83
CA VAL A 1098 -32.34 12.71 17.87
C VAL A 1098 -32.08 13.18 19.30
N VAL A 1099 -30.89 12.90 19.80
CA VAL A 1099 -30.40 13.36 21.11
C VAL A 1099 -29.25 14.33 20.89
N LYS A 1100 -29.29 15.47 21.56
CA LYS A 1100 -28.27 16.52 21.51
C LYS A 1100 -27.76 16.83 22.90
N PHE A 1101 -26.45 16.97 23.04
CA PHE A 1101 -25.80 17.27 24.30
C PHE A 1101 -24.48 18.01 24.08
N ALA A 1102 -24.06 18.78 25.08
CA ALA A 1102 -22.83 19.55 25.02
C ALA A 1102 -21.60 18.64 24.86
N THR A 1103 -20.66 19.06 24.01
CA THR A 1103 -19.42 18.31 23.72
C THR A 1103 -18.65 17.96 24.99
N ASP A 1104 -18.62 18.85 25.99
CA ASP A 1104 -17.93 18.65 27.28
C ASP A 1104 -18.32 17.37 28.01
N VAL A 1105 -19.57 16.92 27.87
CA VAL A 1105 -20.08 15.75 28.61
C VAL A 1105 -19.36 14.47 28.17
N VAL A 1106 -18.87 14.39 26.93
CA VAL A 1106 -18.09 13.25 26.42
C VAL A 1106 -16.65 13.26 26.92
N HIS A 1107 -16.09 14.45 27.11
CA HIS A 1107 -14.66 14.65 27.41
C HIS A 1107 -14.38 14.77 28.91
N VAL A 1108 -15.30 14.32 29.77
CA VAL A 1108 -15.10 14.14 31.22
C VAL A 1108 -15.13 12.66 31.60
N LYS A 1109 -14.58 12.32 32.78
CA LYS A 1109 -14.53 10.94 33.26
C LYS A 1109 -15.94 10.33 33.35
N GLY A 1110 -16.14 9.19 32.70
CA GLY A 1110 -17.41 8.45 32.66
C GLY A 1110 -18.34 8.81 31.51
N GLY A 1111 -18.04 9.88 30.75
CA GLY A 1111 -18.78 10.24 29.54
C GLY A 1111 -20.29 10.44 29.73
N ILE A 1112 -21.07 10.05 28.73
CA ILE A 1112 -22.53 10.05 28.74
C ILE A 1112 -23.07 8.65 28.43
N THR A 1113 -24.17 8.27 29.08
CA THR A 1113 -24.94 7.05 28.75
C THR A 1113 -26.36 7.42 28.36
N ILE A 1114 -26.80 6.96 27.20
CA ILE A 1114 -28.16 7.16 26.68
C ILE A 1114 -28.84 5.80 26.59
N THR A 1115 -29.95 5.63 27.29
CA THR A 1115 -30.77 4.41 27.27
C THR A 1115 -32.10 4.69 26.57
N LEU A 1116 -32.37 3.93 25.53
CA LEU A 1116 -33.61 3.94 24.76
C LEU A 1116 -34.35 2.63 25.01
N ILE A 1117 -35.61 2.72 25.46
CA ILE A 1117 -36.50 1.56 25.67
C ILE A 1117 -37.64 1.61 24.65
N TYR A 1118 -37.86 0.52 23.92
CA TYR A 1118 -38.96 0.40 22.95
C TYR A 1118 -39.53 -1.02 22.94
N ASP A 1119 -40.76 -1.16 22.48
CA ASP A 1119 -41.40 -2.46 22.31
C ASP A 1119 -40.79 -3.16 21.08
N ASN A 1120 -40.42 -4.45 21.23
CA ASN A 1120 -39.62 -5.22 20.26
C ASN A 1120 -40.39 -5.61 18.99
#